data_AF-A0A1A9HJ02-F1
#
_entry.id   AF-A0A1A9HJ02-F1
#
_cell.length_a   1.000
_cell.length_b   1.000
_cell.length_c   1.000
_cell.angle_alpha   90.00
_cell.angle_beta   90.00
_cell.angle_gamma   90.00
#
_symmetry.space_group_name_H-M   'P 1'
#
loop_
_entity.id
_entity.type
_entity.pdbx_description
1 polymer ?
#
loop_
_entity_poly.entity_id
_entity_poly.type
_entity_poly.pdbx_seq_one_letter_code
_entity_poly.pdbx_strand_id
1 'polypeptide(L)'
;MKNPHAVRRLICSLPLWLFAATAGAATLQAESASLSGGATVASDHTGYTGSGFAGGFIDGNKGAAQVAFTVSAAQAGNYALKLRYANGTGSAKTLTLYVDGVAKGQVNLTSSSSWNDWLVQSTTVALTAGTHTVAYRFTTADSGNVNLDALDIDAVAVTPGGGLEAENASLSGGAIAASDHLGFQGSGFVGGFTDTNKGNAQVAFSVTAAQAGTHALTLRYANGTGAAKSLTVFIDGTAAGQVLLPATANWDSWGTQTTNVTLAAGAHSVAYRFTASDSGNVNVDALSVTAVTGGGDGGTGNPSVTPAEAETWFLSGGASVSTAATGFNGSGYAAGFSNAGARAIRTVFMSADGAANATLRYRNTSGAAVGLDLIVNAARVGTVSLPAGTGWTTLSVPLTLRTGHNTVGLRRASAGADVGIDSLTVPGELAQAARGATVRTTLQEAETASTNATILAPGRTPFTVQSEASGRSLVRLSGTGQQVSFTLAQPTNSLVLRYSIPDAPGGGGQSATLALYANGTKVRDIALTSTYAWVYGAYPFRGVPVDGTPRHFFDEVRVALPSYPAGTVFKLQKDSGNTAAYYDIDFIETEVVPAAYAAPAGAFSIASYGAKSDGSDATSAFVQAIAAAQPTGGVVWIPAGSFRLTSRINVAGVTIRGAGPWYSTVELGNDGRGGFYGTGSNVTMADFLMLGKVTLRDPDGQVLTDAPLEGNFGTGSLFQNLWFEHTKVGMWIDSGTNGLYATGLRIRNTFADGVNIHANVQNTWMDQSVVRNTGDDALAMFSEGAAVTNSAYLRNTVQSPVLANGIGIYGGNGNRADYNVIQDTAVGSAGIAISTRFNPVTFSGTTSVRGNTLVRTGGFEPNWNDQFGALWLFAETSDIAAPVVVRDLLIQDSTYQGVYISGPRRVVGAQFDGVSIVGAGTWGLQFRSGGSATLSNVTVSGAAQGGLDNPGGMTLTLGAGNSGF
;
A
#
# COMPACT_ATOMS: atom_id res chain seq x y z
N MET A 1 21.43 -76.32 14.04
CA MET A 1 20.34 -76.95 13.26
C MET A 1 19.31 -75.88 12.89
N LYS A 2 19.05 -75.73 11.59
CA LYS A 2 17.91 -75.07 10.89
C LYS A 2 17.63 -73.56 11.09
N ASN A 3 17.86 -72.80 10.01
CA ASN A 3 17.07 -71.65 9.52
C ASN A 3 15.72 -72.16 8.91
N PRO A 4 14.66 -71.37 8.53
CA PRO A 4 14.58 -69.93 8.13
C PRO A 4 13.34 -69.16 8.71
N HIS A 5 13.24 -67.82 8.77
CA HIS A 5 12.86 -66.74 7.81
C HIS A 5 12.55 -65.51 8.73
N ALA A 6 12.68 -64.21 8.44
CA ALA A 6 12.94 -63.42 7.24
C ALA A 6 13.67 -62.12 7.65
N VAL A 7 14.55 -61.62 6.78
CA VAL A 7 15.32 -60.38 6.95
C VAL A 7 14.72 -59.31 6.04
N ARG A 8 14.36 -58.15 6.59
CA ARG A 8 14.31 -56.87 5.84
C ARG A 8 15.31 -55.92 6.49
N ARG A 9 16.34 -55.55 5.72
CA ARG A 9 17.37 -54.56 6.11
C ARG A 9 17.09 -53.21 5.44
N LEU A 10 17.36 -52.19 6.25
CA LEU A 10 17.46 -50.76 6.03
C LEU A 10 18.58 -50.42 5.02
N ILE A 11 18.36 -49.47 4.10
CA ILE A 11 19.41 -48.67 3.45
C ILE A 11 18.93 -47.21 3.36
N CYS A 12 19.79 -46.29 3.83
CA CYS A 12 19.71 -44.84 3.74
C CYS A 12 19.56 -44.30 2.30
N SER A 13 18.78 -43.23 2.14
CA SER A 13 18.71 -42.42 0.93
C SER A 13 19.00 -40.95 1.25
N LEU A 14 20.06 -40.40 0.65
CA LEU A 14 20.36 -38.96 0.53
C LEU A 14 19.39 -38.31 -0.48
N PRO A 15 18.91 -37.07 -0.27
CA PRO A 15 18.10 -36.38 -1.27
C PRO A 15 18.99 -35.65 -2.28
N LEU A 16 18.83 -36.03 -3.54
CA LEU A 16 19.35 -35.34 -4.72
C LEU A 16 18.53 -34.06 -4.93
N TRP A 17 19.17 -32.89 -4.90
CA TRP A 17 18.51 -31.61 -5.22
C TRP A 17 18.32 -31.52 -6.74
N LEU A 18 17.07 -31.62 -7.21
CA LEU A 18 16.71 -31.23 -8.57
C LEU A 18 16.58 -29.71 -8.66
N PHE A 19 17.27 -29.11 -9.62
CA PHE A 19 17.00 -27.76 -10.10
C PHE A 19 15.56 -27.70 -10.63
N ALA A 20 14.77 -26.74 -10.15
CA ALA A 20 13.49 -26.40 -10.75
C ALA A 20 13.76 -25.69 -12.09
N ALA A 21 13.59 -26.43 -13.19
CA ALA A 21 13.45 -25.82 -14.51
C ALA A 21 12.12 -25.05 -14.56
N THR A 22 12.15 -23.82 -15.06
CA THR A 22 10.94 -23.07 -15.41
C THR A 22 10.16 -23.83 -16.48
N ALA A 23 9.00 -24.38 -16.13
CA ALA A 23 8.10 -25.02 -17.08
C ALA A 23 7.50 -23.95 -18.02
N GLY A 24 7.81 -24.02 -19.32
CA GLY A 24 7.03 -23.33 -20.35
C GLY A 24 5.62 -23.94 -20.42
N ALA A 25 4.63 -23.14 -20.85
CA ALA A 25 3.27 -23.62 -21.09
C ALA A 25 3.30 -24.86 -22.02
N ALA A 26 2.68 -25.96 -21.60
CA ALA A 26 2.71 -27.22 -22.35
C ALA A 26 1.50 -27.28 -23.31
N THR A 27 1.77 -27.48 -24.61
CA THR A 27 0.75 -27.81 -25.63
C THR A 27 0.12 -29.16 -25.33
N LEU A 28 -1.21 -29.21 -25.19
CA LEU A 28 -1.96 -30.44 -24.93
C LEU A 28 -2.40 -31.08 -26.25
N GLN A 29 -1.88 -32.27 -26.54
CA GLN A 29 -2.16 -33.02 -27.76
C GLN A 29 -3.54 -33.69 -27.71
N ALA A 30 -4.38 -33.49 -28.73
CA ALA A 30 -5.76 -33.98 -28.77
C ALA A 30 -5.84 -35.51 -28.83
N GLU A 31 -4.87 -36.17 -29.45
CA GLU A 31 -4.77 -37.63 -29.48
C GLU A 31 -4.38 -38.24 -28.12
N SER A 32 -3.87 -37.42 -27.20
CA SER A 32 -3.60 -37.81 -25.81
C SER A 32 -4.71 -37.37 -24.84
N ALA A 33 -5.73 -36.67 -25.33
CA ALA A 33 -6.89 -36.24 -24.55
C ALA A 33 -7.91 -37.38 -24.38
N SER A 34 -8.89 -37.18 -23.50
CA SER A 34 -9.97 -38.16 -23.31
C SER A 34 -10.96 -38.08 -24.48
N LEU A 35 -10.94 -39.09 -25.36
CA LEU A 35 -11.84 -39.20 -26.52
C LEU A 35 -13.05 -40.10 -26.20
N SER A 36 -14.26 -39.70 -26.61
CA SER A 36 -15.45 -40.54 -26.44
C SER A 36 -16.54 -40.25 -27.48
N GLY A 37 -17.57 -41.10 -27.53
CA GLY A 37 -18.78 -40.87 -28.33
C GLY A 37 -18.54 -40.93 -29.85
N GLY A 38 -17.50 -41.64 -30.28
CA GLY A 38 -17.11 -41.79 -31.68
C GLY A 38 -15.94 -40.91 -32.12
N ALA A 39 -15.45 -40.00 -31.27
CA ALA A 39 -14.16 -39.34 -31.49
C ALA A 39 -13.01 -40.38 -31.39
N THR A 40 -12.05 -40.32 -32.30
CA THR A 40 -10.95 -41.29 -32.38
C THR A 40 -9.66 -40.63 -32.87
N VAL A 41 -8.52 -41.25 -32.57
CA VAL A 41 -7.21 -40.80 -33.06
C VAL A 41 -7.05 -41.18 -34.53
N ALA A 42 -6.58 -40.24 -35.34
CA ALA A 42 -6.25 -40.43 -36.75
C ALA A 42 -4.91 -39.75 -37.08
N SER A 43 -4.35 -40.07 -38.24
CA SER A 43 -3.04 -39.56 -38.70
C SER A 43 -2.91 -39.53 -40.24
N ASP A 44 -4.03 -39.63 -40.95
CA ASP A 44 -4.15 -39.70 -42.41
C ASP A 44 -4.08 -38.32 -43.12
N HIS A 45 -3.89 -37.25 -42.35
CA HIS A 45 -3.56 -35.91 -42.83
C HIS A 45 -2.21 -35.46 -42.29
N THR A 46 -1.46 -34.65 -43.02
CA THR A 46 -0.14 -34.15 -42.60
C THR A 46 -0.25 -32.82 -41.84
N GLY A 47 0.79 -32.45 -41.08
CA GLY A 47 0.90 -31.11 -40.48
C GLY A 47 0.27 -30.97 -39.08
N TYR A 48 -0.24 -32.06 -38.48
CA TYR A 48 -0.61 -32.12 -37.07
C TYR A 48 0.64 -32.05 -36.16
N THR A 49 0.45 -31.74 -34.88
CA THR A 49 1.51 -31.81 -33.86
C THR A 49 1.43 -33.14 -33.10
N GLY A 50 2.52 -33.56 -32.46
CA GLY A 50 2.51 -34.85 -31.75
C GLY A 50 2.51 -36.06 -32.70
N SER A 51 1.68 -37.05 -32.38
CA SER A 51 1.64 -38.37 -33.03
C SER A 51 0.38 -38.63 -33.85
N GLY A 52 -0.61 -37.74 -33.76
CA GLY A 52 -1.86 -37.81 -34.51
C GLY A 52 -2.75 -36.61 -34.21
N PHE A 53 -4.03 -36.73 -34.50
CA PHE A 53 -5.07 -35.75 -34.14
C PHE A 53 -6.36 -36.49 -33.79
N ALA A 54 -7.33 -35.79 -33.18
CA ALA A 54 -8.66 -36.32 -32.92
C ALA A 54 -9.63 -36.01 -34.08
N GLY A 55 -10.09 -37.06 -34.75
CA GLY A 55 -11.18 -37.04 -35.74
C GLY A 55 -12.46 -37.68 -35.19
N GLY A 56 -13.36 -38.08 -36.08
CA GLY A 56 -14.59 -38.79 -35.71
C GLY A 56 -15.78 -37.90 -35.35
N PHE A 57 -15.65 -36.58 -35.54
CA PHE A 57 -16.74 -35.60 -35.47
C PHE A 57 -17.68 -35.68 -36.70
N ILE A 58 -17.99 -36.88 -37.17
CA ILE A 58 -18.86 -37.13 -38.33
C ILE A 58 -20.33 -37.18 -37.93
N ASP A 59 -21.24 -36.91 -38.88
CA ASP A 59 -22.68 -36.81 -38.60
C ASP A 59 -23.26 -38.03 -37.86
N GLY A 60 -22.73 -39.24 -38.11
CA GLY A 60 -23.13 -40.46 -37.40
C GLY A 60 -22.84 -40.46 -35.90
N ASN A 61 -21.93 -39.61 -35.43
CA ASN A 61 -21.54 -39.45 -34.03
C ASN A 61 -22.07 -38.14 -33.40
N LYS A 62 -22.92 -37.41 -34.14
CA LYS A 62 -23.51 -36.13 -33.69
C LYS A 62 -24.36 -36.34 -32.44
N GLY A 63 -24.18 -35.47 -31.45
CA GLY A 63 -24.77 -35.57 -30.12
C GLY A 63 -23.92 -36.34 -29.11
N ALA A 64 -22.86 -37.04 -29.53
CA ALA A 64 -22.06 -37.90 -28.66
C ALA A 64 -20.54 -37.63 -28.72
N ALA A 65 -19.96 -37.37 -29.89
CA ALA A 65 -18.51 -37.24 -30.05
C ALA A 65 -17.94 -36.07 -29.24
N GLN A 66 -16.83 -36.29 -28.54
CA GLN A 66 -16.09 -35.24 -27.83
C GLN A 66 -14.61 -35.55 -27.64
N VAL A 67 -13.83 -34.48 -27.51
CA VAL A 67 -12.44 -34.46 -27.01
C VAL A 67 -12.42 -33.67 -25.71
N ALA A 68 -11.87 -34.22 -24.64
CA ALA A 68 -11.76 -33.55 -23.34
C ALA A 68 -10.31 -33.49 -22.83
N PHE A 69 -9.80 -32.27 -22.66
CA PHE A 69 -8.48 -31.94 -22.14
C PHE A 69 -8.52 -31.69 -20.63
N THR A 70 -7.48 -32.12 -19.92
CA THR A 70 -7.23 -31.69 -18.54
C THR A 70 -6.28 -30.50 -18.55
N VAL A 71 -6.74 -29.35 -18.06
CA VAL A 71 -5.94 -28.10 -18.03
C VAL A 71 -5.69 -27.69 -16.58
N SER A 72 -4.57 -27.02 -16.31
CA SER A 72 -4.24 -26.50 -14.97
C SER A 72 -4.08 -24.99 -15.02
N ALA A 73 -4.85 -24.29 -14.19
CA ALA A 73 -4.78 -22.85 -13.99
C ALA A 73 -4.04 -22.55 -12.67
N ALA A 74 -2.88 -21.92 -12.75
CA ALA A 74 -2.06 -21.61 -11.56
C ALA A 74 -2.71 -20.56 -10.66
N GLN A 75 -3.53 -19.68 -11.24
CA GLN A 75 -4.31 -18.65 -10.55
C GLN A 75 -5.70 -18.58 -11.18
N ALA A 76 -6.70 -18.10 -10.42
CA ALA A 76 -8.01 -17.80 -11.00
C ALA A 76 -7.89 -16.61 -11.97
N GLY A 77 -8.53 -16.68 -13.13
CA GLY A 77 -8.44 -15.64 -14.16
C GLY A 77 -8.96 -16.10 -15.52
N ASN A 78 -8.85 -15.22 -16.51
CA ASN A 78 -9.17 -15.56 -17.89
C ASN A 78 -8.00 -16.25 -18.57
N TYR A 79 -8.32 -17.31 -19.31
CA TYR A 79 -7.37 -18.07 -20.10
C TYR A 79 -7.85 -18.12 -21.54
N ALA A 80 -6.95 -17.84 -22.47
CA ALA A 80 -7.18 -18.02 -23.90
C ALA A 80 -6.92 -19.49 -24.26
N LEU A 81 -7.98 -20.18 -24.69
CA LEU A 81 -7.94 -21.54 -25.21
C LEU A 81 -7.69 -21.49 -26.71
N LYS A 82 -6.48 -21.80 -27.14
CA LYS A 82 -6.06 -21.78 -28.54
C LYS A 82 -6.14 -23.19 -29.10
N LEU A 83 -7.30 -23.54 -29.65
CA LEU A 83 -7.55 -24.84 -30.26
C LEU A 83 -6.98 -24.86 -31.69
N ARG A 84 -6.03 -25.75 -31.95
CA ARG A 84 -5.54 -26.05 -33.30
C ARG A 84 -6.42 -27.11 -33.95
N TYR A 85 -6.91 -26.85 -35.16
CA TYR A 85 -7.90 -27.68 -35.86
C TYR A 85 -7.75 -27.60 -37.38
N ALA A 86 -8.31 -28.57 -38.11
CA ALA A 86 -8.47 -28.54 -39.56
C ALA A 86 -9.94 -28.72 -39.95
N ASN A 87 -10.38 -27.96 -40.96
CA ASN A 87 -11.73 -28.01 -41.50
C ASN A 87 -11.68 -27.89 -43.03
N GLY A 88 -11.49 -29.00 -43.72
CA GLY A 88 -11.43 -29.05 -45.18
C GLY A 88 -12.80 -29.09 -45.88
N THR A 89 -13.89 -28.70 -45.20
CA THR A 89 -15.27 -28.85 -45.73
C THR A 89 -15.72 -27.71 -46.65
N GLY A 90 -14.91 -26.66 -46.83
CA GLY A 90 -15.23 -25.51 -47.68
C GLY A 90 -16.20 -24.49 -47.07
N SER A 91 -16.64 -24.69 -45.83
CA SER A 91 -17.45 -23.72 -45.06
C SER A 91 -17.19 -23.85 -43.57
N ALA A 92 -17.46 -22.79 -42.80
CA ALA A 92 -17.29 -22.82 -41.36
C ALA A 92 -18.15 -23.91 -40.70
N LYS A 93 -17.63 -24.49 -39.62
CA LYS A 93 -18.24 -25.55 -38.83
C LYS A 93 -18.24 -25.19 -37.36
N THR A 94 -19.00 -25.92 -36.55
CA THR A 94 -19.14 -25.63 -35.12
C THR A 94 -18.97 -26.88 -34.27
N LEU A 95 -18.37 -26.70 -33.09
CA LEU A 95 -18.40 -27.60 -31.95
C LEU A 95 -18.74 -26.79 -30.70
N THR A 96 -19.42 -27.37 -29.72
CA THR A 96 -19.74 -26.67 -28.46
C THR A 96 -18.63 -26.88 -27.44
N LEU A 97 -18.12 -25.78 -26.87
CA LEU A 97 -17.12 -25.79 -25.79
C LEU A 97 -17.79 -26.01 -24.43
N TYR A 98 -17.18 -26.84 -23.58
CA TYR A 98 -17.56 -27.11 -22.20
C TYR A 98 -16.36 -26.89 -21.29
N VAL A 99 -16.59 -26.31 -20.11
CA VAL A 99 -15.61 -26.22 -19.01
C VAL A 99 -16.25 -26.81 -17.76
N ASP A 100 -15.62 -27.82 -17.17
CA ASP A 100 -16.09 -28.58 -16.00
C ASP A 100 -17.53 -29.08 -16.15
N GLY A 101 -17.87 -29.53 -17.37
CA GLY A 101 -19.21 -30.04 -17.70
C GLY A 101 -20.25 -28.96 -18.01
N VAL A 102 -19.92 -27.68 -17.91
CA VAL A 102 -20.82 -26.55 -18.22
C VAL A 102 -20.55 -26.01 -19.63
N ALA A 103 -21.59 -25.91 -20.46
CA ALA A 103 -21.48 -25.37 -21.82
C ALA A 103 -21.11 -23.88 -21.82
N LYS A 104 -20.18 -23.48 -22.70
CA LYS A 104 -19.69 -22.11 -22.88
C LYS A 104 -20.06 -21.49 -24.25
N GLY A 105 -20.71 -22.26 -25.11
CA GLY A 105 -21.20 -21.80 -26.42
C GLY A 105 -20.58 -22.56 -27.60
N GLN A 106 -21.12 -22.35 -28.80
CA GLN A 106 -20.58 -22.91 -30.04
C GLN A 106 -19.33 -22.15 -30.46
N VAL A 107 -18.26 -22.88 -30.72
CA VAL A 107 -17.01 -22.38 -31.26
C VAL A 107 -17.07 -22.51 -32.78
N ASN A 108 -16.92 -21.39 -33.48
CA ASN A 108 -16.90 -21.35 -34.93
C ASN A 108 -15.50 -21.69 -35.45
N LEU A 109 -15.42 -22.70 -36.31
CA LEU A 109 -14.22 -23.28 -36.89
C LEU A 109 -14.25 -23.03 -38.40
N THR A 110 -13.59 -21.98 -38.85
CA THR A 110 -13.57 -21.57 -40.27
C THR A 110 -12.94 -22.64 -41.17
N SER A 111 -13.25 -22.60 -42.46
CA SER A 111 -12.68 -23.57 -43.40
C SER A 111 -11.18 -23.33 -43.58
N SER A 112 -10.39 -24.38 -43.44
CA SER A 112 -9.01 -24.41 -43.92
C SER A 112 -8.97 -24.65 -45.43
N SER A 113 -7.84 -24.35 -46.08
CA SER A 113 -7.65 -24.59 -47.52
C SER A 113 -7.63 -26.08 -47.90
N SER A 114 -7.23 -26.94 -46.96
CA SER A 114 -7.29 -28.39 -47.07
C SER A 114 -7.28 -29.04 -45.68
N TRP A 115 -7.46 -30.36 -45.62
CA TRP A 115 -7.33 -31.13 -44.39
C TRP A 115 -5.89 -31.24 -43.85
N ASN A 116 -4.90 -30.86 -44.65
CA ASN A 116 -3.49 -30.76 -44.23
C ASN A 116 -3.13 -29.38 -43.68
N ASP A 117 -4.05 -28.41 -43.76
CA ASP A 117 -3.87 -27.04 -43.29
C ASP A 117 -4.59 -26.85 -41.96
N TRP A 118 -3.83 -26.49 -40.93
CA TRP A 118 -4.30 -26.40 -39.56
C TRP A 118 -4.38 -24.94 -39.13
N LEU A 119 -5.56 -24.53 -38.68
CA LEU A 119 -5.86 -23.20 -38.16
C LEU A 119 -5.88 -23.23 -36.63
N VAL A 120 -5.82 -22.05 -36.01
CA VAL A 120 -5.98 -21.90 -34.56
C VAL A 120 -7.21 -21.04 -34.30
N GLN A 121 -8.15 -21.56 -33.50
CA GLN A 121 -9.29 -20.81 -32.99
C GLN A 121 -9.05 -20.52 -31.51
N SER A 122 -9.02 -19.24 -31.16
CA SER A 122 -8.91 -18.81 -29.76
C SER A 122 -10.30 -18.62 -29.15
N THR A 123 -10.48 -19.07 -27.90
CA THR A 123 -11.70 -18.81 -27.10
C THR A 123 -11.30 -18.50 -25.66
N THR A 124 -11.70 -17.34 -25.15
CA THR A 124 -11.39 -16.95 -23.77
C THR A 124 -12.40 -17.56 -22.79
N VAL A 125 -11.92 -18.18 -21.72
CA VAL A 125 -12.76 -18.68 -20.61
C VAL A 125 -12.20 -18.27 -19.26
N ALA A 126 -13.08 -18.03 -18.29
CA ALA A 126 -12.69 -17.86 -16.90
C ALA A 126 -12.49 -19.22 -16.23
N LEU A 127 -11.32 -19.41 -15.61
CA LEU A 127 -10.97 -20.58 -14.82
C LEU A 127 -10.66 -20.15 -13.38
N THR A 128 -10.99 -20.98 -12.40
CA THR A 128 -10.51 -20.79 -11.02
C THR A 128 -9.07 -21.30 -10.89
N ALA A 129 -8.40 -21.09 -9.75
CA ALA A 129 -7.12 -21.76 -9.52
C ALA A 129 -7.36 -23.27 -9.34
N GLY A 130 -6.59 -24.11 -10.02
CA GLY A 130 -6.70 -25.56 -9.94
C GLY A 130 -6.81 -26.25 -11.29
N THR A 131 -7.23 -27.51 -11.27
CA THR A 131 -7.37 -28.36 -12.47
C THR A 131 -8.80 -28.32 -12.99
N HIS A 132 -8.94 -28.17 -14.30
CA HIS A 132 -10.22 -28.08 -15.01
C HIS A 132 -10.29 -29.09 -16.16
N THR A 133 -11.51 -29.45 -16.56
CA THR A 133 -11.79 -30.23 -17.77
C THR A 133 -12.34 -29.32 -18.86
N VAL A 134 -11.62 -29.17 -19.96
CA VAL A 134 -12.03 -28.40 -21.15
C VAL A 134 -12.40 -29.37 -22.26
N ALA A 135 -13.65 -29.36 -22.73
CA ALA A 135 -14.11 -30.31 -23.75
C ALA A 135 -14.76 -29.62 -24.95
N TYR A 136 -14.45 -30.12 -26.16
CA TYR A 136 -15.14 -29.75 -27.39
C TYR A 136 -16.06 -30.91 -27.80
N ARG A 137 -17.37 -30.64 -27.87
CA ARG A 137 -18.40 -31.66 -28.11
C ARG A 137 -19.12 -31.41 -29.43
N PHE A 138 -19.38 -32.47 -30.19
CA PHE A 138 -20.28 -32.43 -31.34
C PHE A 138 -21.72 -32.60 -30.85
N THR A 139 -22.38 -31.51 -30.49
CA THR A 139 -23.77 -31.58 -30.01
C THR A 139 -24.77 -31.67 -31.17
N THR A 140 -26.06 -31.85 -30.87
CA THR A 140 -27.12 -31.81 -31.88
C THR A 140 -27.27 -30.44 -32.55
N ALA A 141 -26.83 -29.35 -31.89
CA ALA A 141 -26.86 -27.99 -32.43
C ALA A 141 -25.67 -27.67 -33.34
N ASP A 142 -24.64 -28.51 -33.33
CA ASP A 142 -23.37 -28.26 -34.02
C ASP A 142 -23.39 -28.73 -35.47
N SER A 143 -22.46 -28.24 -36.29
CA SER A 143 -22.30 -28.65 -37.69
C SER A 143 -21.11 -29.60 -37.93
N GLY A 144 -20.17 -29.69 -36.97
CA GLY A 144 -19.13 -30.72 -36.86
C GLY A 144 -18.28 -30.94 -38.12
N ASN A 145 -17.87 -32.19 -38.34
CA ASN A 145 -17.00 -32.62 -39.45
C ASN A 145 -15.68 -31.82 -39.49
N VAL A 146 -14.93 -31.86 -38.39
CA VAL A 146 -13.62 -31.20 -38.21
C VAL A 146 -12.62 -32.15 -37.53
N ASN A 147 -11.33 -31.83 -37.62
CA ASN A 147 -10.25 -32.52 -36.93
C ASN A 147 -9.62 -31.60 -35.88
N LEU A 148 -9.42 -32.06 -34.65
CA LEU A 148 -8.79 -31.30 -33.56
C LEU A 148 -7.40 -31.86 -33.27
N ASP A 149 -6.39 -30.99 -33.25
CA ASP A 149 -4.98 -31.40 -33.14
C ASP A 149 -4.40 -31.13 -31.75
N ALA A 150 -4.46 -29.89 -31.28
CA ALA A 150 -3.88 -29.54 -29.99
C ALA A 150 -4.59 -28.35 -29.34
N LEU A 151 -4.37 -28.19 -28.04
CA LEU A 151 -4.86 -27.06 -27.26
C LEU A 151 -3.71 -26.41 -26.50
N ASP A 152 -3.44 -25.14 -26.81
CA ASP A 152 -2.62 -24.27 -25.96
C ASP A 152 -3.51 -23.47 -25.03
N ILE A 153 -3.02 -23.22 -23.81
CA ILE A 153 -3.71 -22.43 -22.79
C ILE A 153 -2.79 -21.34 -22.26
N ASP A 154 -3.17 -20.09 -22.50
CA ASP A 154 -2.41 -18.93 -22.03
C ASP A 154 -3.24 -18.15 -21.01
N ALA A 155 -2.64 -17.85 -19.86
CA ALA A 155 -3.21 -16.85 -18.96
C ALA A 155 -3.26 -15.52 -19.70
N VAL A 156 -4.44 -14.91 -19.77
CA VAL A 156 -4.58 -13.57 -20.33
C VAL A 156 -4.02 -12.59 -19.30
N ALA A 157 -2.76 -12.21 -19.48
CA ALA A 157 -2.10 -11.23 -18.63
C ALA A 157 -2.83 -9.89 -18.78
N VAL A 158 -3.47 -9.43 -17.71
CA VAL A 158 -4.01 -8.07 -17.64
C VAL A 158 -2.93 -7.19 -17.01
N THR A 159 -2.17 -6.48 -17.85
CA THR A 159 -1.38 -5.34 -17.37
C THR A 159 -2.34 -4.23 -16.96
N PRO A 160 -2.23 -3.66 -15.75
CA PRO A 160 -2.86 -2.38 -15.43
C PRO A 160 -2.34 -1.34 -16.42
N GLY A 161 -3.21 -0.86 -17.33
CA GLY A 161 -2.88 0.20 -18.30
C GLY A 161 -2.88 -0.16 -19.79
N GLY A 162 -3.22 -1.39 -20.21
CA GLY A 162 -3.47 -1.74 -21.62
C GLY A 162 -4.97 -1.83 -21.94
N GLY A 163 -5.44 -1.25 -23.04
CA GLY A 163 -6.86 -1.26 -23.43
C GLY A 163 -7.40 -2.66 -23.77
N LEU A 164 -8.63 -2.95 -23.34
CA LEU A 164 -9.40 -4.15 -23.68
C LEU A 164 -10.15 -3.91 -24.98
N GLU A 165 -9.78 -4.60 -26.05
CA GLU A 165 -10.45 -4.48 -27.36
C GLU A 165 -11.88 -5.04 -27.33
N ALA A 166 -12.86 -4.30 -27.86
CA ALA A 166 -14.28 -4.62 -27.76
C ALA A 166 -14.67 -5.83 -28.60
N GLU A 167 -14.04 -6.06 -29.75
CA GLU A 167 -14.28 -7.22 -30.61
C GLU A 167 -13.81 -8.54 -29.97
N ASN A 168 -12.99 -8.46 -28.93
CA ASN A 168 -12.56 -9.60 -28.12
C ASN A 168 -13.40 -9.79 -26.83
N ALA A 169 -14.40 -8.91 -26.61
CA ALA A 169 -15.30 -8.96 -25.48
C ALA A 169 -16.51 -9.88 -25.75
N SER A 170 -17.30 -10.19 -24.72
CA SER A 170 -18.51 -11.01 -24.88
C SER A 170 -19.64 -10.17 -25.49
N LEU A 171 -20.10 -10.53 -26.69
CA LEU A 171 -21.14 -9.81 -27.43
C LEU A 171 -22.49 -10.55 -27.34
N SER A 172 -23.59 -9.81 -27.17
CA SER A 172 -24.93 -10.40 -27.25
C SER A 172 -26.01 -9.39 -27.65
N GLY A 173 -27.22 -9.88 -27.89
CA GLY A 173 -28.41 -9.05 -28.12
C GLY A 173 -28.35 -8.21 -29.40
N GLY A 174 -27.56 -8.63 -30.38
CA GLY A 174 -27.40 -7.96 -31.67
C GLY A 174 -26.14 -7.10 -31.80
N ALA A 175 -25.32 -6.99 -30.74
CA ALA A 175 -23.97 -6.44 -30.85
C ALA A 175 -23.08 -7.38 -31.68
N ILE A 176 -22.27 -6.82 -32.58
CA ILE A 176 -21.46 -7.59 -33.54
C ILE A 176 -20.14 -6.88 -33.84
N ALA A 177 -19.07 -7.65 -34.01
CA ALA A 177 -17.78 -7.15 -34.43
C ALA A 177 -17.82 -6.70 -35.91
N ALA A 178 -17.16 -5.59 -36.22
CA ALA A 178 -17.07 -5.00 -37.54
C ALA A 178 -15.71 -4.31 -37.72
N SER A 179 -15.37 -3.93 -38.96
CA SER A 179 -14.07 -3.33 -39.30
C SER A 179 -14.15 -2.40 -40.53
N ASP A 180 -15.35 -1.91 -40.85
CA ASP A 180 -15.69 -1.15 -42.05
C ASP A 180 -15.54 0.38 -41.88
N HIS A 181 -15.08 0.82 -40.71
CA HIS A 181 -14.63 2.19 -40.43
C HIS A 181 -13.14 2.23 -40.12
N LEU A 182 -12.46 3.34 -40.42
CA LEU A 182 -11.03 3.47 -40.17
C LEU A 182 -10.74 3.96 -38.75
N GLY A 183 -9.52 3.69 -38.25
CA GLY A 183 -9.00 4.28 -37.02
C GLY A 183 -9.41 3.59 -35.71
N PHE A 184 -10.01 2.40 -35.74
CA PHE A 184 -10.22 1.53 -34.58
C PHE A 184 -8.89 1.03 -33.98
N GLN A 185 -8.93 0.55 -32.72
CA GLN A 185 -7.82 -0.19 -32.10
C GLN A 185 -7.94 -1.69 -32.39
N GLY A 186 -6.85 -2.44 -32.25
CA GLY A 186 -6.87 -3.87 -32.52
C GLY A 186 -7.24 -4.24 -33.97
N SER A 187 -8.19 -5.15 -34.09
CA SER A 187 -8.58 -5.81 -35.35
C SER A 187 -9.97 -5.38 -35.86
N GLY A 188 -10.73 -4.66 -35.04
CA GLY A 188 -12.05 -4.14 -35.39
C GLY A 188 -12.65 -3.36 -34.24
N PHE A 189 -13.97 -3.21 -34.25
CA PHE A 189 -14.77 -2.61 -33.20
C PHE A 189 -16.11 -3.35 -33.09
N VAL A 190 -16.95 -2.98 -32.12
CA VAL A 190 -18.30 -3.53 -31.94
C VAL A 190 -19.35 -2.51 -32.34
N GLY A 191 -20.14 -2.85 -33.36
CA GLY A 191 -21.37 -2.15 -33.74
C GLY A 191 -22.61 -2.91 -33.27
N GLY A 192 -23.74 -2.64 -33.92
CA GLY A 192 -25.00 -3.37 -33.67
C GLY A 192 -25.86 -2.82 -32.54
N PHE A 193 -25.48 -1.68 -31.95
CA PHE A 193 -26.33 -0.90 -31.03
C PHE A 193 -27.42 -0.11 -31.77
N THR A 194 -28.10 -0.75 -32.74
CA THR A 194 -29.16 -0.14 -33.56
C THR A 194 -30.51 -0.14 -32.84
N ASP A 195 -31.43 0.73 -33.24
CA ASP A 195 -32.76 0.82 -32.62
C ASP A 195 -33.53 -0.52 -32.62
N THR A 196 -33.30 -1.38 -33.61
CA THR A 196 -33.86 -2.75 -33.66
C THR A 196 -33.37 -3.63 -32.51
N ASN A 197 -32.15 -3.38 -32.01
CA ASN A 197 -31.54 -4.12 -30.91
C ASN A 197 -31.65 -3.40 -29.56
N LYS A 198 -32.40 -2.29 -29.49
CA LYS A 198 -32.63 -1.52 -28.27
C LYS A 198 -33.29 -2.39 -27.19
N GLY A 199 -32.79 -2.28 -25.97
CA GLY A 199 -33.14 -3.15 -24.84
C GLY A 199 -32.27 -4.41 -24.72
N ASN A 200 -31.57 -4.81 -25.78
CA ASN A 200 -30.92 -6.12 -25.87
C ASN A 200 -29.41 -6.05 -26.13
N ALA A 201 -28.93 -5.20 -27.05
CA ALA A 201 -27.51 -5.17 -27.46
C ALA A 201 -26.57 -4.86 -26.29
N GLN A 202 -25.51 -5.65 -26.13
CA GLN A 202 -24.45 -5.37 -25.16
C GLN A 202 -23.08 -5.86 -25.64
N VAL A 203 -22.05 -5.18 -25.16
CA VAL A 203 -20.65 -5.62 -25.14
C VAL A 203 -20.21 -5.73 -23.68
N ALA A 204 -19.68 -6.89 -23.27
CA ALA A 204 -19.28 -7.17 -21.90
C ALA A 204 -17.79 -7.52 -21.82
N PHE A 205 -17.03 -6.61 -21.21
CA PHE A 205 -15.60 -6.73 -20.96
C PHE A 205 -15.36 -7.50 -19.66
N SER A 206 -14.38 -8.41 -19.68
CA SER A 206 -13.87 -9.01 -18.45
C SER A 206 -12.77 -8.14 -17.88
N VAL A 207 -12.98 -7.60 -16.70
CA VAL A 207 -12.09 -6.65 -16.03
C VAL A 207 -11.60 -7.29 -14.74
N THR A 208 -10.28 -7.32 -14.51
CA THR A 208 -9.74 -7.74 -13.20
C THR A 208 -9.23 -6.51 -12.46
N ALA A 209 -9.87 -6.19 -11.34
CA ALA A 209 -9.42 -5.17 -10.42
C ALA A 209 -8.43 -5.79 -9.43
N ALA A 210 -7.15 -5.41 -9.53
CA ALA A 210 -6.09 -5.96 -8.66
C ALA A 210 -6.31 -5.62 -7.17
N GLN A 211 -7.04 -4.54 -6.89
CA GLN A 211 -7.44 -4.10 -5.55
C GLN A 211 -8.87 -3.56 -5.62
N ALA A 212 -9.59 -3.64 -4.50
CA ALA A 212 -10.88 -2.97 -4.39
C ALA A 212 -10.68 -1.44 -4.43
N GLY A 213 -11.56 -0.72 -5.13
CA GLY A 213 -11.50 0.74 -5.19
C GLY A 213 -12.13 1.33 -6.44
N THR A 214 -11.98 2.65 -6.60
CA THR A 214 -12.46 3.38 -7.78
C THR A 214 -11.57 3.11 -8.98
N HIS A 215 -12.18 2.70 -10.08
CA HIS A 215 -11.54 2.48 -11.36
C HIS A 215 -12.18 3.40 -12.40
N ALA A 216 -11.33 4.08 -13.19
CA ALA A 216 -11.73 4.83 -14.36
C ALA A 216 -11.89 3.86 -15.52
N LEU A 217 -13.11 3.77 -16.02
CA LEU A 217 -13.50 3.06 -17.24
C LEU A 217 -13.45 4.07 -18.40
N THR A 218 -12.36 4.10 -19.16
CA THR A 218 -12.23 4.95 -20.34
C THR A 218 -12.63 4.15 -21.58
N LEU A 219 -13.85 4.37 -22.05
CA LEU A 219 -14.41 3.76 -23.25
C LEU A 219 -13.97 4.55 -24.48
N ARG A 220 -13.37 3.88 -25.47
CA ARG A 220 -13.15 4.40 -26.83
C ARG A 220 -14.35 4.05 -27.70
N TYR A 221 -14.89 5.03 -28.41
CA TYR A 221 -16.15 4.88 -29.16
C TYR A 221 -16.20 5.80 -30.38
N ALA A 222 -17.06 5.50 -31.36
CA ALA A 222 -17.43 6.39 -32.45
C ALA A 222 -18.93 6.67 -32.43
N ASN A 223 -19.31 7.93 -32.61
CA ASN A 223 -20.69 8.39 -32.68
C ASN A 223 -20.86 9.38 -33.84
N GLY A 224 -20.98 8.86 -35.05
CA GLY A 224 -21.17 9.67 -36.26
C GLY A 224 -22.59 10.20 -36.46
N THR A 225 -23.45 10.14 -35.45
CA THR A 225 -24.88 10.52 -35.59
C THR A 225 -25.14 12.04 -35.53
N GLY A 226 -24.13 12.84 -35.19
CA GLY A 226 -24.25 14.30 -35.08
C GLY A 226 -24.91 14.82 -33.79
N ALA A 227 -25.32 13.94 -32.87
CA ALA A 227 -25.82 14.29 -31.55
C ALA A 227 -25.25 13.36 -30.47
N ALA A 228 -25.19 13.80 -29.21
CA ALA A 228 -24.77 12.94 -28.12
C ALA A 228 -25.74 11.75 -27.95
N LYS A 229 -25.17 10.56 -27.72
CA LYS A 229 -25.91 9.30 -27.54
C LYS A 229 -25.60 8.68 -26.19
N SER A 230 -26.35 7.67 -25.76
CA SER A 230 -26.16 7.04 -24.46
C SER A 230 -26.21 5.52 -24.52
N LEU A 231 -25.41 4.91 -23.64
CA LEU A 231 -25.45 3.50 -23.25
C LEU A 231 -25.42 3.42 -21.73
N THR A 232 -25.93 2.35 -21.13
CA THR A 232 -25.86 2.12 -19.68
C THR A 232 -24.74 1.14 -19.34
N VAL A 233 -23.92 1.48 -18.34
CA VAL A 233 -22.87 0.61 -17.80
C VAL A 233 -23.45 -0.31 -16.75
N PHE A 234 -23.05 -1.58 -16.78
CA PHE A 234 -23.37 -2.60 -15.78
C PHE A 234 -22.08 -3.21 -15.22
N ILE A 235 -22.02 -3.39 -13.91
CA ILE A 235 -20.95 -4.08 -13.18
C ILE A 235 -21.56 -5.34 -12.56
N ASP A 236 -21.06 -6.50 -12.95
CA ASP A 236 -21.54 -7.82 -12.49
C ASP A 236 -23.06 -7.98 -12.61
N GLY A 237 -23.63 -7.45 -13.70
CA GLY A 237 -25.06 -7.49 -13.98
C GLY A 237 -25.89 -6.40 -13.29
N THR A 238 -25.29 -5.56 -12.44
CA THR A 238 -25.97 -4.44 -11.77
C THR A 238 -25.71 -3.12 -12.51
N ALA A 239 -26.75 -2.33 -12.75
CA ALA A 239 -26.60 -1.03 -13.44
C ALA A 239 -25.76 -0.06 -12.58
N ALA A 240 -24.70 0.50 -13.17
CA ALA A 240 -23.77 1.44 -12.53
C ALA A 240 -23.89 2.89 -13.06
N GLY A 241 -24.79 3.13 -14.02
CA GLY A 241 -25.13 4.47 -14.51
C GLY A 241 -25.21 4.57 -16.03
N GLN A 242 -25.92 5.58 -16.52
CA GLN A 242 -25.97 5.90 -17.94
C GLN A 242 -24.76 6.76 -18.32
N VAL A 243 -24.09 6.40 -19.42
CA VAL A 243 -22.94 7.10 -19.97
C VAL A 243 -23.37 7.86 -21.21
N LEU A 244 -23.08 9.16 -21.25
CA LEU A 244 -23.29 10.01 -22.41
C LEU A 244 -22.03 10.00 -23.29
N LEU A 245 -22.22 9.75 -24.58
CA LEU A 245 -21.22 9.60 -25.63
C LEU A 245 -21.41 10.74 -26.64
N PRO A 246 -20.69 11.87 -26.50
CA PRO A 246 -20.72 12.98 -27.45
C PRO A 246 -20.53 12.58 -28.91
N ALA A 247 -21.07 13.35 -29.85
CA ALA A 247 -20.88 13.10 -31.29
C ALA A 247 -19.39 13.22 -31.68
N THR A 248 -18.89 12.26 -32.44
CA THR A 248 -17.59 12.35 -33.11
C THR A 248 -17.76 13.01 -34.48
N ALA A 249 -16.66 13.44 -35.11
CA ALA A 249 -16.73 14.16 -36.38
C ALA A 249 -17.37 13.32 -37.51
N ASN A 250 -17.14 12.01 -37.51
CA ASN A 250 -17.75 11.01 -38.38
C ASN A 250 -17.49 9.60 -37.78
N TRP A 251 -17.90 8.54 -38.49
CA TRP A 251 -17.71 7.15 -38.05
C TRP A 251 -16.26 6.65 -38.11
N ASP A 252 -15.39 7.32 -38.86
CA ASP A 252 -13.94 7.05 -38.88
C ASP A 252 -13.18 7.82 -37.78
N SER A 253 -13.90 8.59 -36.96
CA SER A 253 -13.36 9.40 -35.87
C SER A 253 -13.80 8.84 -34.52
N TRP A 254 -12.83 8.61 -33.64
CA TRP A 254 -13.04 7.94 -32.36
C TRP A 254 -12.77 8.89 -31.19
N GLY A 255 -13.72 8.97 -30.26
CA GLY A 255 -13.62 9.71 -29.01
C GLY A 255 -13.37 8.77 -27.83
N THR A 256 -13.12 9.34 -26.65
CA THR A 256 -13.08 8.60 -25.40
C THR A 256 -14.05 9.21 -24.38
N GLN A 257 -14.66 8.36 -23.55
CA GLN A 257 -15.52 8.78 -22.45
C GLN A 257 -15.16 7.99 -21.20
N THR A 258 -14.82 8.70 -20.12
CA THR A 258 -14.44 8.09 -18.85
C THR A 258 -15.60 8.05 -17.87
N THR A 259 -15.81 6.92 -17.21
CA THR A 259 -16.79 6.73 -16.12
C THR A 259 -16.10 6.06 -14.95
N ASN A 260 -16.26 6.61 -13.74
CA ASN A 260 -15.67 6.03 -12.54
C ASN A 260 -16.66 5.03 -11.91
N VAL A 261 -16.20 3.82 -11.63
CA VAL A 261 -16.97 2.79 -10.92
C VAL A 261 -16.17 2.22 -9.76
N THR A 262 -16.85 1.75 -8.73
CA THR A 262 -16.18 1.02 -7.64
C THR A 262 -16.19 -0.46 -7.98
N LEU A 263 -15.00 -1.07 -8.03
CA LEU A 263 -14.83 -2.51 -8.22
C LEU A 263 -14.30 -3.10 -6.91
N ALA A 264 -14.70 -4.32 -6.58
CA ALA A 264 -14.03 -5.09 -5.53
C ALA A 264 -12.66 -5.58 -6.04
N ALA A 265 -11.84 -6.20 -5.19
CA ALA A 265 -10.68 -6.92 -5.71
C ALA A 265 -11.16 -8.21 -6.38
N GLY A 266 -10.66 -8.49 -7.57
CA GLY A 266 -11.00 -9.69 -8.33
C GLY A 266 -11.59 -9.40 -9.70
N ALA A 267 -12.20 -10.44 -10.28
CA ALA A 267 -12.76 -10.39 -11.63
C ALA A 267 -14.18 -9.79 -11.60
N HIS A 268 -14.44 -8.92 -12.56
CA HIS A 268 -15.69 -8.21 -12.78
C HIS A 268 -16.10 -8.30 -14.25
N SER A 269 -17.40 -8.35 -14.49
CA SER A 269 -17.99 -8.16 -15.81
C SER A 269 -18.45 -6.71 -15.95
N VAL A 270 -17.75 -5.94 -16.80
CA VAL A 270 -18.11 -4.55 -17.11
C VAL A 270 -18.78 -4.51 -18.48
N ALA A 271 -20.09 -4.26 -18.51
CA ALA A 271 -20.87 -4.27 -19.75
C ALA A 271 -21.44 -2.91 -20.11
N TYR A 272 -21.37 -2.55 -21.39
CA TYR A 272 -22.10 -1.42 -21.97
C TYR A 272 -23.30 -1.97 -22.73
N ARG A 273 -24.51 -1.59 -22.33
CA ARG A 273 -25.77 -2.10 -22.88
C ARG A 273 -26.62 -0.98 -23.46
N PHE A 274 -27.25 -1.23 -24.60
CA PHE A 274 -28.30 -0.38 -25.16
C PHE A 274 -29.62 -0.74 -24.50
N THR A 275 -29.94 -0.09 -23.39
CA THR A 275 -31.19 -0.34 -22.65
C THR A 275 -32.38 0.42 -23.27
N ALA A 276 -33.59 0.19 -22.74
CA ALA A 276 -34.79 0.90 -23.21
C ALA A 276 -34.73 2.43 -22.97
N SER A 277 -33.99 2.88 -21.95
CA SER A 277 -33.79 4.30 -21.60
C SER A 277 -32.64 4.97 -22.35
N ASP A 278 -31.88 4.21 -23.14
CA ASP A 278 -30.73 4.70 -23.87
C ASP A 278 -31.11 5.23 -25.26
N SER A 279 -30.22 6.01 -25.85
CA SER A 279 -30.38 6.54 -27.22
C SER A 279 -29.49 5.83 -28.25
N GLY A 280 -28.50 5.04 -27.82
CA GLY A 280 -27.71 4.08 -28.59
C GLY A 280 -27.16 4.58 -29.93
N ASN A 281 -27.08 3.70 -30.92
CA ASN A 281 -26.54 3.95 -32.26
C ASN A 281 -25.11 4.51 -32.23
N VAL A 282 -24.20 3.76 -31.61
CA VAL A 282 -22.76 4.06 -31.48
C VAL A 282 -21.94 2.81 -31.80
N ASN A 283 -20.64 2.99 -32.07
CA ASN A 283 -19.65 1.92 -32.17
C ASN A 283 -18.74 1.96 -30.94
N VAL A 284 -18.45 0.80 -30.34
CA VAL A 284 -17.58 0.65 -29.17
C VAL A 284 -16.30 -0.05 -29.61
N ASP A 285 -15.16 0.53 -29.30
CA ASP A 285 -13.87 0.08 -29.82
C ASP A 285 -13.01 -0.62 -28.78
N ALA A 286 -12.76 0.04 -27.66
CA ALA A 286 -11.93 -0.50 -26.60
C ALA A 286 -12.33 0.08 -25.24
N LEU A 287 -11.96 -0.61 -24.17
CA LEU A 287 -12.13 -0.18 -22.79
C LEU A 287 -10.79 -0.20 -22.07
N SER A 288 -10.28 0.96 -21.69
CA SER A 288 -9.18 1.04 -20.71
C SER A 288 -9.76 1.06 -19.30
N VAL A 289 -9.24 0.21 -18.43
CA VAL A 289 -9.57 0.21 -17.00
C VAL A 289 -8.33 0.57 -16.23
N THR A 290 -8.33 1.77 -15.68
CA THR A 290 -7.23 2.24 -14.84
C THR A 290 -7.77 2.37 -13.43
N ALA A 291 -7.16 1.68 -12.46
CA ALA A 291 -7.39 2.06 -11.07
C ALA A 291 -7.12 3.56 -10.97
N VAL A 292 -8.04 4.34 -10.40
CA VAL A 292 -7.79 5.78 -10.22
C VAL A 292 -6.76 5.91 -9.11
N THR A 293 -5.51 5.67 -9.45
CA THR A 293 -4.36 6.18 -8.71
C THR A 293 -4.29 7.64 -9.10
N GLY A 294 -4.81 8.54 -8.26
CA GLY A 294 -4.84 9.97 -8.58
C GLY A 294 -3.53 10.46 -9.19
N GLY A 295 -3.58 11.00 -10.41
CA GLY A 295 -2.45 11.56 -11.14
C GLY A 295 -2.94 12.29 -12.39
N GLY A 296 -2.29 13.33 -12.93
CA GLY A 296 -1.05 14.05 -12.57
C GLY A 296 -1.25 15.57 -12.70
N ASP A 297 -0.27 16.47 -12.69
CA ASP A 297 1.19 16.49 -12.58
C ASP A 297 1.56 17.86 -11.95
N GLY A 298 2.73 17.94 -11.31
CA GLY A 298 3.34 19.16 -10.79
C GLY A 298 3.72 19.05 -9.31
N GLY A 299 4.80 18.33 -9.00
CA GLY A 299 5.47 18.35 -7.70
C GLY A 299 5.55 17.01 -6.95
N THR A 300 6.72 16.38 -7.03
CA THR A 300 7.38 15.40 -6.12
C THR A 300 6.51 14.57 -5.16
N GLY A 301 6.43 13.24 -5.37
CA GLY A 301 6.21 12.31 -4.23
C GLY A 301 5.63 10.90 -4.44
N ASN A 302 5.38 10.40 -5.66
CA ASN A 302 5.12 8.96 -5.86
C ASN A 302 6.18 8.35 -6.81
N PRO A 303 7.04 7.41 -6.37
CA PRO A 303 8.16 6.88 -7.15
C PRO A 303 7.78 5.81 -8.17
N SER A 304 6.48 5.64 -8.50
CA SER A 304 6.07 4.66 -9.52
C SER A 304 6.35 5.10 -10.97
N VAL A 305 7.15 6.14 -11.20
CA VAL A 305 7.70 6.44 -12.53
C VAL A 305 8.90 5.52 -12.74
N THR A 306 8.89 4.74 -13.82
CA THR A 306 10.06 3.95 -14.24
C THR A 306 10.72 4.68 -15.42
N PRO A 307 12.02 4.98 -15.36
CA PRO A 307 12.94 4.69 -14.25
C PRO A 307 12.70 5.59 -13.03
N ALA A 308 13.11 5.15 -11.84
CA ALA A 308 12.90 5.91 -10.61
C ALA A 308 13.78 7.19 -10.60
N GLU A 309 13.14 8.32 -10.90
CA GLU A 309 13.78 9.61 -11.15
C GLU A 309 14.28 10.30 -9.87
N ALA A 310 15.51 10.82 -9.90
CA ALA A 310 16.27 11.31 -8.76
C ALA A 310 15.78 12.66 -8.22
N GLU A 311 15.08 13.45 -9.03
CA GLU A 311 14.41 14.67 -8.57
C GLU A 311 13.24 14.40 -7.61
N THR A 312 12.81 13.14 -7.48
CA THR A 312 11.79 12.72 -6.52
C THR A 312 12.36 12.15 -5.22
N TRP A 313 13.68 12.03 -5.12
CA TRP A 313 14.37 11.45 -3.95
C TRP A 313 14.50 12.47 -2.83
N PHE A 314 14.90 12.00 -1.65
CA PHE A 314 15.31 12.88 -0.58
C PHE A 314 16.64 13.56 -0.92
N LEU A 315 16.61 14.86 -1.20
CA LEU A 315 17.79 15.67 -1.50
C LEU A 315 18.14 16.56 -0.30
N SER A 316 19.41 16.57 0.11
CA SER A 316 19.90 17.42 1.19
C SER A 316 21.41 17.68 1.09
N GLY A 317 21.95 18.49 1.98
CA GLY A 317 23.40 18.81 2.02
C GLY A 317 23.89 19.64 0.82
N GLY A 318 22.98 20.38 0.18
CA GLY A 318 23.26 21.16 -1.02
C GLY A 318 22.90 20.46 -2.33
N ALA A 319 22.44 19.20 -2.29
CA ALA A 319 21.81 18.58 -3.44
C ALA A 319 20.41 19.19 -3.68
N SER A 320 20.06 19.43 -4.94
CA SER A 320 18.77 19.98 -5.34
C SER A 320 18.38 19.54 -6.74
N VAL A 321 17.09 19.72 -7.09
CA VAL A 321 16.61 19.49 -8.45
C VAL A 321 17.18 20.57 -9.39
N SER A 322 17.58 20.16 -10.58
CA SER A 322 18.06 21.04 -11.66
C SER A 322 17.44 20.64 -13.00
N THR A 323 17.23 21.63 -13.86
CA THR A 323 16.82 21.47 -15.25
C THR A 323 17.84 22.08 -16.22
N ALA A 324 19.02 22.46 -15.72
CA ALA A 324 20.02 23.23 -16.48
C ALA A 324 20.71 22.43 -17.61
N ALA A 325 20.64 21.10 -17.57
CA ALA A 325 21.12 20.23 -18.64
C ALA A 325 19.92 19.65 -19.39
N THR A 326 20.02 19.35 -20.67
CA THR A 326 18.95 18.68 -21.42
C THR A 326 19.14 17.16 -21.43
N GLY A 327 18.10 16.43 -21.84
CA GLY A 327 18.17 14.97 -22.03
C GLY A 327 18.08 14.13 -20.75
N PHE A 328 17.75 14.74 -19.61
CA PHE A 328 17.27 14.00 -18.42
C PHE A 328 15.88 13.42 -18.69
N ASN A 329 15.48 12.42 -17.91
CA ASN A 329 14.13 11.88 -17.91
C ASN A 329 13.27 12.60 -16.87
N GLY A 330 11.95 12.48 -16.98
CA GLY A 330 11.05 13.13 -16.01
C GLY A 330 11.10 14.66 -16.06
N SER A 331 11.15 15.28 -14.89
CA SER A 331 10.98 16.73 -14.71
C SER A 331 12.29 17.45 -14.37
N GLY A 332 13.36 16.72 -14.09
CA GLY A 332 14.67 17.27 -13.76
C GLY A 332 15.68 16.18 -13.48
N TYR A 333 16.72 16.53 -12.73
CA TYR A 333 17.69 15.60 -12.18
C TYR A 333 18.27 16.17 -10.87
N ALA A 334 18.87 15.33 -10.04
CA ALA A 334 19.57 15.77 -8.83
C ALA A 334 20.98 16.29 -9.18
N ALA A 335 21.28 17.53 -8.79
CA ALA A 335 22.58 18.19 -8.96
C ALA A 335 23.11 18.71 -7.60
N GLY A 336 24.20 19.47 -7.60
CA GLY A 336 24.74 20.11 -6.39
C GLY A 336 25.67 19.21 -5.57
N PHE A 337 26.10 18.09 -6.15
CA PHE A 337 27.12 17.18 -5.62
C PHE A 337 28.54 17.77 -5.63
N SER A 338 28.70 19.05 -5.99
CA SER A 338 29.91 19.83 -5.72
C SER A 338 30.08 20.16 -4.24
N ASN A 339 29.00 20.18 -3.46
CA ASN A 339 29.01 20.49 -2.04
C ASN A 339 29.39 19.26 -1.19
N ALA A 340 30.21 19.47 -0.14
CA ALA A 340 30.46 18.42 0.84
C ALA A 340 29.16 18.09 1.61
N GLY A 341 28.84 16.81 1.74
CA GLY A 341 27.62 16.33 2.40
C GLY A 341 26.38 16.26 1.51
N ALA A 342 26.44 16.77 0.26
CA ALA A 342 25.35 16.66 -0.70
C ALA A 342 24.95 15.20 -0.89
N ARG A 343 23.65 14.90 -0.79
CA ARG A 343 23.15 13.53 -0.88
C ARG A 343 21.77 13.44 -1.49
N ALA A 344 21.55 12.31 -2.17
CA ALA A 344 20.27 11.89 -2.71
C ALA A 344 19.97 10.47 -2.22
N ILE A 345 18.84 10.24 -1.57
CA ILE A 345 18.46 8.95 -0.99
C ILE A 345 17.01 8.60 -1.37
N ARG A 346 16.78 7.37 -1.82
CA ARG A 346 15.46 6.82 -2.09
C ARG A 346 15.20 5.54 -1.28
N THR A 347 13.94 5.18 -1.15
CA THR A 347 13.51 3.85 -0.68
C THR A 347 13.38 2.87 -1.84
N VAL A 348 13.67 1.60 -1.55
CA VAL A 348 13.56 0.46 -2.48
C VAL A 348 12.92 -0.72 -1.72
N PHE A 349 11.94 -1.38 -2.33
CA PHE A 349 11.26 -2.53 -1.72
C PHE A 349 11.55 -3.82 -2.49
N MET A 350 11.94 -4.89 -1.79
CA MET A 350 12.28 -6.17 -2.42
C MET A 350 11.42 -7.30 -1.86
N SER A 351 11.14 -8.32 -2.68
CA SER A 351 10.43 -9.54 -2.24
C SER A 351 11.31 -10.53 -1.48
N ALA A 352 12.63 -10.42 -1.60
CA ALA A 352 13.60 -11.29 -0.96
C ALA A 352 14.94 -10.57 -0.72
N ASP A 353 15.74 -11.11 0.20
CA ASP A 353 17.13 -10.72 0.40
C ASP A 353 17.94 -11.13 -0.85
N GLY A 354 18.86 -10.29 -1.31
CA GLY A 354 19.69 -10.65 -2.46
C GLY A 354 20.56 -9.55 -3.03
N ALA A 355 21.40 -9.96 -3.97
CA ALA A 355 22.19 -9.05 -4.78
C ALA A 355 21.37 -8.53 -5.97
N ALA A 356 21.48 -7.24 -6.27
CA ALA A 356 20.88 -6.61 -7.43
C ALA A 356 21.92 -5.73 -8.14
N ASN A 357 22.02 -5.86 -9.46
CA ASN A 357 22.85 -4.96 -10.27
C ASN A 357 21.98 -3.80 -10.73
N ALA A 358 21.97 -2.71 -9.96
CA ALA A 358 21.18 -1.54 -10.27
C ALA A 358 21.81 -0.75 -11.43
N THR A 359 20.99 -0.05 -12.19
CA THR A 359 21.43 0.82 -13.30
C THR A 359 21.27 2.27 -12.87
N LEU A 360 22.39 2.93 -12.61
CA LEU A 360 22.47 4.36 -12.29
C LEU A 360 22.65 5.17 -13.57
N ARG A 361 21.73 6.09 -13.88
CA ARG A 361 21.88 7.07 -14.96
C ARG A 361 22.42 8.38 -14.39
N TYR A 362 23.53 8.85 -14.95
CA TYR A 362 24.24 10.01 -14.44
C TYR A 362 24.91 10.81 -15.57
N ARG A 363 25.32 12.04 -15.24
CA ARG A 363 26.08 12.94 -16.11
C ARG A 363 27.26 13.53 -15.33
N ASN A 364 28.47 13.28 -15.82
CA ASN A 364 29.70 13.88 -15.28
C ASN A 364 30.51 14.53 -16.42
N THR A 365 30.48 15.86 -16.50
CA THR A 365 31.22 16.64 -17.51
C THR A 365 32.47 17.32 -16.94
N SER A 366 32.95 16.89 -15.77
CA SER A 366 34.07 17.55 -15.07
C SER A 366 35.47 17.24 -15.62
N GLY A 367 35.57 16.35 -16.61
CA GLY A 367 36.85 15.93 -17.20
C GLY A 367 37.63 14.88 -16.40
N ALA A 368 37.19 14.54 -15.18
CA ALA A 368 37.75 13.46 -14.37
C ALA A 368 36.64 12.62 -13.71
N ALA A 369 36.98 11.41 -13.28
CA ALA A 369 36.04 10.58 -12.53
C ALA A 369 35.68 11.22 -11.18
N VAL A 370 34.41 11.19 -10.81
CA VAL A 370 33.91 11.72 -9.53
C VAL A 370 33.42 10.57 -8.65
N GLY A 371 33.94 10.49 -7.43
CA GLY A 371 33.51 9.48 -6.45
C GLY A 371 32.37 9.96 -5.57
N LEU A 372 31.31 9.16 -5.43
CA LEU A 372 30.24 9.36 -4.45
C LEU A 372 30.16 8.14 -3.51
N ASP A 373 30.01 8.36 -2.22
CA ASP A 373 29.74 7.29 -1.26
C ASP A 373 28.40 6.62 -1.59
N LEU A 374 28.40 5.30 -1.65
CA LEU A 374 27.19 4.49 -1.80
C LEU A 374 26.59 4.21 -0.43
N ILE A 375 25.35 4.65 -0.23
CA ILE A 375 24.56 4.37 0.96
C ILE A 375 23.59 3.24 0.63
N VAL A 376 23.63 2.15 1.38
CA VAL A 376 22.64 1.07 1.30
C VAL A 376 22.23 0.68 2.71
N ASN A 377 20.92 0.64 2.96
CA ASN A 377 20.36 0.29 4.27
C ASN A 377 20.99 1.10 5.41
N ALA A 378 20.96 2.43 5.27
CA ALA A 378 21.54 3.38 6.22
C ALA A 378 23.02 3.11 6.58
N ALA A 379 23.80 2.50 5.68
CA ALA A 379 25.23 2.33 5.85
C ALA A 379 25.99 2.72 4.59
N ARG A 380 27.17 3.31 4.78
CA ARG A 380 28.15 3.46 3.70
C ARG A 380 28.72 2.09 3.36
N VAL A 381 28.47 1.61 2.16
CA VAL A 381 28.94 0.29 1.69
C VAL A 381 30.10 0.36 0.70
N GLY A 382 30.47 1.57 0.26
CA GLY A 382 31.60 1.79 -0.65
C GLY A 382 31.56 3.16 -1.31
N THR A 383 32.28 3.31 -2.41
CA THR A 383 32.28 4.50 -3.27
C THR A 383 32.00 4.08 -4.70
N VAL A 384 31.00 4.72 -5.33
CA VAL A 384 30.76 4.62 -6.77
C VAL A 384 31.65 5.64 -7.48
N SER A 385 32.49 5.17 -8.40
CA SER A 385 33.27 6.04 -9.29
C SER A 385 32.45 6.33 -10.54
N LEU A 386 32.19 7.60 -10.81
CA LEU A 386 31.43 8.09 -11.97
C LEU A 386 32.40 8.64 -13.02
N PRO A 387 32.77 7.87 -14.07
CA PRO A 387 33.63 8.34 -15.17
C PRO A 387 33.17 9.67 -15.79
N ALA A 388 34.13 10.46 -16.26
CA ALA A 388 33.81 11.65 -17.06
C ALA A 388 33.32 11.25 -18.46
N GLY A 389 32.41 12.06 -19.02
CA GLY A 389 31.87 11.90 -20.36
C GLY A 389 31.24 13.21 -20.87
N THR A 390 30.66 13.16 -22.07
CA THR A 390 30.08 14.34 -22.74
C THR A 390 28.57 14.50 -22.50
N GLY A 391 27.89 13.50 -21.92
CA GLY A 391 26.44 13.49 -21.74
C GLY A 391 25.97 12.48 -20.68
N TRP A 392 24.67 12.18 -20.71
CA TRP A 392 24.05 11.17 -19.86
C TRP A 392 24.53 9.78 -20.24
N THR A 393 24.94 8.99 -19.25
CA THR A 393 25.35 7.59 -19.44
C THR A 393 24.85 6.75 -18.26
N THR A 394 25.02 5.43 -18.35
CA THR A 394 24.63 4.50 -17.29
C THR A 394 25.84 3.79 -16.69
N LEU A 395 25.72 3.43 -15.41
CA LEU A 395 26.69 2.62 -14.68
C LEU A 395 25.95 1.53 -13.93
N SER A 396 26.47 0.30 -13.99
CA SER A 396 25.99 -0.78 -13.14
C SER A 396 26.56 -0.64 -11.73
N VAL A 397 25.68 -0.63 -10.73
CA VAL A 397 26.02 -0.49 -9.32
C VAL A 397 25.54 -1.75 -8.59
N PRO A 398 26.45 -2.61 -8.10
CA PRO A 398 26.06 -3.79 -7.34
C PRO A 398 25.53 -3.38 -5.96
N LEU A 399 24.34 -3.84 -5.61
CA LEU A 399 23.67 -3.61 -4.35
C LEU A 399 23.42 -4.95 -3.64
N THR A 400 23.48 -4.95 -2.31
CA THR A 400 22.96 -6.04 -1.47
C THR A 400 21.76 -5.50 -0.71
N LEU A 401 20.58 -6.01 -1.04
CA LEU A 401 19.30 -5.54 -0.52
C LEU A 401 18.64 -6.62 0.33
N ARG A 402 17.74 -6.17 1.20
CA ARG A 402 16.97 -6.98 2.14
C ARG A 402 15.53 -7.06 1.67
N THR A 403 14.83 -8.09 2.11
CA THR A 403 13.39 -8.25 1.95
C THR A 403 12.67 -7.08 2.60
N GLY A 404 11.71 -6.49 1.89
CA GLY A 404 10.96 -5.32 2.32
C GLY A 404 11.74 -4.02 2.13
N HIS A 405 11.67 -3.14 3.12
CA HIS A 405 12.18 -1.76 3.07
C HIS A 405 13.71 -1.68 3.05
N ASN A 406 14.24 -0.94 2.07
CA ASN A 406 15.65 -0.55 1.98
C ASN A 406 15.78 0.94 1.70
N THR A 407 16.94 1.52 2.05
CA THR A 407 17.39 2.80 1.48
C THR A 407 18.56 2.57 0.53
N VAL A 408 18.57 3.30 -0.58
CA VAL A 408 19.71 3.37 -1.50
C VAL A 408 19.97 4.85 -1.82
N GLY A 409 21.22 5.27 -1.77
CA GLY A 409 21.56 6.66 -2.01
C GLY A 409 23.02 6.91 -2.33
N LEU A 410 23.30 8.15 -2.72
CA LEU A 410 24.63 8.64 -3.05
C LEU A 410 24.94 9.86 -2.19
N ARG A 411 26.18 9.97 -1.70
CA ARG A 411 26.63 11.12 -0.90
C ARG A 411 28.01 11.60 -1.33
N ARG A 412 28.19 12.92 -1.41
CA ARG A 412 29.49 13.56 -1.57
C ARG A 412 30.21 13.67 -0.23
N ALA A 413 31.37 13.03 -0.08
CA ALA A 413 32.15 13.11 1.16
C ALA A 413 32.84 14.47 1.35
N SER A 414 33.42 15.03 0.29
CA SER A 414 34.15 16.31 0.29
C SER A 414 33.82 17.13 -0.95
N ALA A 415 33.91 18.46 -0.86
CA ALA A 415 33.59 19.35 -1.97
C ALA A 415 34.43 19.06 -3.23
N GLY A 416 33.90 19.39 -4.41
CA GLY A 416 34.62 19.27 -5.68
C GLY A 416 33.72 19.46 -6.90
N ALA A 417 34.03 18.80 -8.02
CA ALA A 417 33.26 18.96 -9.25
C ALA A 417 31.84 18.36 -9.15
N ASP A 418 30.85 19.03 -9.75
CA ASP A 418 29.46 18.59 -9.72
C ASP A 418 29.17 17.42 -10.67
N VAL A 419 28.16 16.64 -10.35
CA VAL A 419 27.61 15.55 -11.18
C VAL A 419 26.09 15.58 -11.13
N GLY A 420 25.45 15.26 -12.25
CA GLY A 420 24.00 15.07 -12.32
C GLY A 420 23.64 13.60 -12.11
N ILE A 421 22.69 13.32 -11.22
CA ILE A 421 22.08 12.01 -11.03
C ILE A 421 20.65 12.09 -11.53
N ASP A 422 20.31 11.26 -12.51
CA ASP A 422 19.01 11.29 -13.16
C ASP A 422 18.10 10.19 -12.63
N SER A 423 18.56 8.94 -12.60
CA SER A 423 17.71 7.84 -12.12
C SER A 423 18.53 6.64 -11.63
N LEU A 424 17.89 5.79 -10.82
CA LEU A 424 18.44 4.50 -10.37
C LEU A 424 17.37 3.42 -10.48
N THR A 425 17.52 2.54 -11.46
CA THR A 425 16.63 1.38 -11.62
C THR A 425 17.21 0.17 -10.89
N VAL A 426 16.41 -0.45 -10.03
CA VAL A 426 16.79 -1.67 -9.30
C VAL A 426 15.97 -2.85 -9.83
N PRO A 427 16.61 -3.88 -10.42
CA PRO A 427 15.90 -5.09 -10.86
C PRO A 427 15.19 -5.79 -9.70
N GLY A 428 13.92 -6.16 -9.91
CA GLY A 428 13.12 -6.86 -8.90
C GLY A 428 12.55 -5.96 -7.80
N GLU A 429 12.67 -4.62 -7.93
CA GLU A 429 11.98 -3.69 -7.05
C GLU A 429 10.46 -3.86 -7.15
N LEU A 430 9.80 -3.92 -5.99
CA LEU A 430 8.35 -3.99 -5.87
C LEU A 430 7.72 -2.61 -6.01
N ALA A 431 6.52 -2.57 -6.58
CA ALA A 431 5.69 -1.38 -6.58
C ALA A 431 5.40 -0.94 -5.13
N GLN A 432 5.57 0.35 -4.88
CA GLN A 432 5.23 0.95 -3.59
C GLN A 432 3.72 1.21 -3.52
N ALA A 433 3.18 1.28 -2.31
CA ALA A 433 1.83 1.74 -2.08
C ALA A 433 1.67 3.16 -2.65
N ALA A 434 0.58 3.40 -3.39
CA ALA A 434 0.30 4.73 -3.96
C ALA A 434 0.06 5.79 -2.88
N ARG A 435 -0.42 5.36 -1.70
CA ARG A 435 -0.62 6.15 -0.48
C ARG A 435 -0.33 5.27 0.72
N GLY A 436 0.11 5.89 1.81
CA GLY A 436 0.49 5.21 3.04
C GLY A 436 1.83 4.51 2.93
N ALA A 437 2.25 3.91 4.04
CA ALA A 437 3.48 3.15 4.10
C ALA A 437 3.32 1.83 3.34
N THR A 438 4.34 1.48 2.57
CA THR A 438 4.50 0.15 1.99
C THR A 438 4.99 -0.78 3.08
N VAL A 439 4.08 -1.60 3.59
CA VAL A 439 4.37 -2.53 4.67
C VAL A 439 4.49 -3.95 4.15
N ARG A 440 5.32 -4.75 4.84
CA ARG A 440 5.43 -6.20 4.62
C ARG A 440 4.53 -7.01 5.56
N THR A 441 3.85 -6.33 6.48
CA THR A 441 2.96 -6.95 7.44
C THR A 441 1.59 -7.17 6.81
N THR A 442 0.91 -8.23 7.25
CA THR A 442 -0.48 -8.50 6.93
C THR A 442 -1.31 -8.26 8.19
N LEU A 443 -2.22 -7.28 8.13
CA LEU A 443 -3.18 -6.99 9.20
C LEU A 443 -4.51 -7.69 8.91
N GLN A 444 -5.09 -8.33 9.93
CA GLN A 444 -6.40 -8.97 9.86
C GLN A 444 -7.27 -8.52 11.04
N GLU A 445 -8.33 -7.78 10.74
CA GLU A 445 -9.31 -7.26 11.70
C GLU A 445 -10.13 -8.38 12.34
N ALA A 446 -10.30 -8.36 13.66
CA ALA A 446 -10.94 -9.42 14.42
C ALA A 446 -12.45 -9.52 14.14
N GLU A 447 -13.13 -8.40 13.92
CA GLU A 447 -14.57 -8.36 13.63
C GLU A 447 -14.93 -9.00 12.29
N THR A 448 -13.95 -9.18 11.41
CA THR A 448 -14.10 -9.89 10.12
C THR A 448 -13.72 -11.36 10.20
N ALA A 449 -13.13 -11.78 11.32
CA ALA A 449 -12.63 -13.13 11.53
C ALA A 449 -13.72 -14.07 12.07
N SER A 450 -13.48 -15.39 11.99
CA SER A 450 -14.45 -16.37 12.50
C SER A 450 -14.44 -16.38 14.03
N THR A 451 -15.59 -16.16 14.66
CA THR A 451 -15.69 -16.04 16.12
C THR A 451 -16.96 -16.67 16.66
N ASN A 452 -16.91 -17.18 17.89
CA ASN A 452 -18.10 -17.54 18.69
C ASN A 452 -18.29 -16.57 19.88
N ALA A 453 -17.47 -15.53 19.93
CA ALA A 453 -17.51 -14.48 20.93
C ALA A 453 -18.35 -13.29 20.44
N THR A 454 -18.41 -12.21 21.22
CA THR A 454 -19.24 -11.06 20.87
C THR A 454 -18.47 -10.09 19.99
N ILE A 455 -18.96 -9.85 18.77
CA ILE A 455 -18.50 -8.71 17.96
C ILE A 455 -19.17 -7.45 18.51
N LEU A 456 -18.39 -6.45 18.94
CA LEU A 456 -18.91 -5.15 19.31
C LEU A 456 -19.07 -4.32 18.03
N ALA A 457 -20.32 -3.97 17.69
CA ALA A 457 -20.62 -3.22 16.47
C ALA A 457 -19.85 -1.89 16.39
N PRO A 458 -19.55 -1.41 15.16
CA PRO A 458 -18.83 -0.16 14.95
C PRO A 458 -19.39 1.01 15.77
N GLY A 459 -18.54 1.72 16.51
CA GLY A 459 -18.95 2.81 17.40
C GLY A 459 -17.98 3.99 17.42
N ARG A 460 -18.52 5.22 17.35
CA ARG A 460 -17.74 6.47 17.36
C ARG A 460 -17.95 7.33 18.60
N THR A 461 -18.74 6.84 19.56
CA THR A 461 -18.98 7.56 20.81
C THR A 461 -17.64 7.77 21.51
N PRO A 462 -17.21 9.03 21.74
CA PRO A 462 -15.93 9.31 22.39
C PRO A 462 -15.79 8.55 23.71
N PHE A 463 -14.55 8.18 24.05
CA PHE A 463 -14.24 7.51 25.32
C PHE A 463 -14.87 6.12 25.46
N THR A 464 -15.05 5.43 24.34
CA THR A 464 -15.44 4.01 24.30
C THR A 464 -14.35 3.19 23.63
N VAL A 465 -14.26 1.92 24.00
CA VAL A 465 -13.28 1.01 23.38
C VAL A 465 -13.49 0.91 21.86
N GLN A 466 -14.74 0.93 21.38
CA GLN A 466 -15.03 0.96 19.94
C GLN A 466 -14.49 2.21 19.26
N SER A 467 -14.57 3.38 19.92
CA SER A 467 -14.04 4.61 19.34
C SER A 467 -12.52 4.62 19.17
N GLU A 468 -11.77 3.73 19.81
CA GLU A 468 -10.31 3.63 19.65
C GLU A 468 -9.87 2.34 18.92
N ALA A 469 -10.83 1.46 18.59
CA ALA A 469 -10.60 0.25 17.81
C ALA A 469 -10.34 0.59 16.33
N SER A 470 -9.51 -0.22 15.67
CA SER A 470 -9.39 -0.18 14.21
C SER A 470 -10.75 -0.53 13.59
N GLY A 471 -11.14 0.16 12.52
CA GLY A 471 -12.47 -0.08 11.91
C GLY A 471 -13.65 0.30 12.82
N ARG A 472 -13.38 0.80 14.03
CA ARG A 472 -14.32 1.12 15.11
C ARG A 472 -15.03 -0.08 15.73
N SER A 473 -14.56 -1.30 15.47
CA SER A 473 -15.20 -2.56 15.86
C SER A 473 -14.16 -3.52 16.42
N LEU A 474 -14.57 -4.49 17.23
CA LEU A 474 -13.66 -5.47 17.83
C LEU A 474 -14.40 -6.73 18.26
N VAL A 475 -13.67 -7.76 18.67
CA VAL A 475 -14.23 -8.99 19.26
C VAL A 475 -13.93 -9.08 20.75
N ARG A 476 -14.96 -9.20 21.59
CA ARG A 476 -14.86 -9.36 23.04
C ARG A 476 -15.05 -10.81 23.48
N LEU A 477 -14.05 -11.36 24.17
CA LEU A 477 -14.04 -12.69 24.77
C LEU A 477 -14.22 -12.55 26.30
N SER A 478 -15.43 -12.76 26.82
CA SER A 478 -15.76 -12.70 28.25
C SER A 478 -15.91 -14.07 28.90
N GLY A 479 -16.29 -15.10 28.13
CA GLY A 479 -16.52 -16.47 28.60
C GLY A 479 -15.36 -17.41 28.32
N THR A 480 -15.13 -18.40 29.20
CA THR A 480 -14.20 -19.50 28.90
C THR A 480 -14.68 -20.26 27.65
N GLY A 481 -13.78 -20.53 26.71
CA GLY A 481 -14.07 -21.17 25.43
C GLY A 481 -14.51 -20.21 24.32
N GLN A 482 -14.69 -18.91 24.61
CA GLN A 482 -14.86 -17.90 23.57
C GLN A 482 -13.54 -17.65 22.84
N GLN A 483 -13.62 -17.45 21.53
CA GLN A 483 -12.47 -17.39 20.65
C GLN A 483 -12.71 -16.52 19.41
N VAL A 484 -11.62 -16.07 18.79
CA VAL A 484 -11.57 -15.54 17.43
C VAL A 484 -10.46 -16.23 16.64
N SER A 485 -10.74 -16.60 15.39
CA SER A 485 -9.90 -17.41 14.51
C SER A 485 -9.62 -16.69 13.18
N PHE A 486 -8.33 -16.54 12.88
CA PHE A 486 -7.79 -15.90 11.70
C PHE A 486 -7.13 -16.94 10.79
N THR A 487 -7.52 -16.99 9.52
CA THR A 487 -6.79 -17.77 8.51
C THR A 487 -5.70 -16.90 7.92
N LEU A 488 -4.44 -17.29 8.07
CA LEU A 488 -3.31 -16.50 7.59
C LEU A 488 -3.32 -16.38 6.06
N ALA A 489 -3.26 -15.16 5.54
CA ALA A 489 -3.17 -14.91 4.09
C ALA A 489 -1.75 -15.09 3.54
N GLN A 490 -0.74 -14.99 4.40
CA GLN A 490 0.69 -15.07 4.07
C GLN A 490 1.42 -15.92 5.11
N PRO A 491 2.59 -16.50 4.79
CA PRO A 491 3.42 -17.16 5.79
C PRO A 491 3.91 -16.16 6.85
N THR A 492 4.16 -16.65 8.06
CA THR A 492 4.65 -15.82 9.18
C THR A 492 5.50 -16.61 10.16
N ASN A 493 6.33 -15.92 10.92
CA ASN A 493 7.01 -16.43 12.12
C ASN A 493 6.85 -15.44 13.30
N SER A 494 5.85 -14.57 13.24
CA SER A 494 5.59 -13.60 14.28
C SER A 494 4.12 -13.23 14.36
N LEU A 495 3.75 -12.61 15.47
CA LEU A 495 2.42 -12.08 15.71
C LEU A 495 2.58 -10.78 16.49
N VAL A 496 1.95 -9.72 16.02
CA VAL A 496 1.55 -8.59 16.85
C VAL A 496 0.05 -8.71 17.08
N LEU A 497 -0.37 -8.63 18.33
CA LEU A 497 -1.77 -8.60 18.73
C LEU A 497 -2.06 -7.22 19.30
N ARG A 498 -3.03 -6.49 18.73
CA ARG A 498 -3.61 -5.29 19.35
C ARG A 498 -4.82 -5.69 20.18
N TYR A 499 -4.80 -5.34 21.46
CA TYR A 499 -5.78 -5.84 22.43
C TYR A 499 -6.08 -4.82 23.52
N SER A 500 -7.18 -5.04 24.23
CA SER A 500 -7.45 -4.41 25.52
C SER A 500 -7.89 -5.47 26.54
N ILE A 501 -7.37 -5.36 27.76
CA ILE A 501 -7.87 -6.06 28.95
C ILE A 501 -8.26 -4.99 29.98
N PRO A 502 -9.18 -5.29 30.94
CA PRO A 502 -9.56 -4.33 31.96
C PRO A 502 -8.35 -3.78 32.71
N ASP A 503 -8.41 -2.53 33.16
CA ASP A 503 -7.48 -2.00 34.15
C ASP A 503 -7.73 -2.60 35.54
N ALA A 504 -6.75 -2.47 36.43
CA ALA A 504 -6.93 -2.76 37.85
C ALA A 504 -7.90 -1.74 38.50
N PRO A 505 -8.68 -2.13 39.52
CA PRO A 505 -9.64 -1.22 40.17
C PRO A 505 -9.03 0.09 40.71
N GLY A 506 -7.74 0.09 41.05
CA GLY A 506 -7.00 1.25 41.56
C GLY A 506 -6.17 1.99 40.50
N GLY A 507 -6.22 1.59 39.22
CA GLY A 507 -5.28 2.04 38.19
C GLY A 507 -3.96 1.28 38.18
N GLY A 508 -3.09 1.63 37.23
CA GLY A 508 -1.72 1.11 37.13
C GLY A 508 -1.56 -0.22 36.39
N GLY A 509 -2.63 -0.76 35.83
CA GLY A 509 -2.62 -1.96 35.02
C GLY A 509 -2.73 -3.27 35.80
N GLN A 510 -3.05 -4.33 35.06
CA GLN A 510 -3.01 -5.72 35.51
C GLN A 510 -2.43 -6.59 34.41
N SER A 511 -1.94 -7.77 34.78
CA SER A 511 -1.44 -8.77 33.81
C SER A 511 -2.41 -9.94 33.70
N ALA A 512 -2.51 -10.47 32.49
CA ALA A 512 -3.28 -11.68 32.20
C ALA A 512 -2.58 -12.47 31.08
N THR A 513 -3.12 -13.63 30.76
CA THR A 513 -2.71 -14.39 29.58
C THR A 513 -3.88 -14.67 28.65
N LEU A 514 -3.60 -14.90 27.36
CA LEU A 514 -4.58 -15.36 26.38
C LEU A 514 -3.98 -16.50 25.55
N ALA A 515 -4.72 -17.60 25.39
CA ALA A 515 -4.20 -18.76 24.68
C ALA A 515 -4.18 -18.54 23.16
N LEU A 516 -3.03 -18.82 22.54
CA LEU A 516 -2.86 -18.90 21.08
C LEU A 516 -2.77 -20.35 20.64
N TYR A 517 -3.55 -20.69 19.63
CA TYR A 517 -3.55 -21.99 18.95
C TYR A 517 -3.22 -21.81 17.47
N ALA A 518 -2.58 -22.81 16.87
CA ALA A 518 -2.37 -22.92 15.43
C ALA A 518 -2.92 -24.28 14.96
N ASN A 519 -3.86 -24.26 14.01
CA ASN A 519 -4.55 -25.46 13.51
C ASN A 519 -5.06 -26.38 14.63
N GLY A 520 -5.65 -25.79 15.67
CA GLY A 520 -6.21 -26.50 16.82
C GLY A 520 -5.20 -26.95 17.89
N THR A 521 -3.89 -26.83 17.64
CA THR A 521 -2.85 -27.15 18.63
C THR A 521 -2.46 -25.90 19.42
N LYS A 522 -2.42 -25.99 20.76
CA LYS A 522 -1.99 -24.86 21.60
C LYS A 522 -0.52 -24.55 21.34
N VAL A 523 -0.24 -23.32 20.94
CA VAL A 523 1.12 -22.83 20.70
C VAL A 523 1.71 -22.34 22.02
N ARG A 524 1.01 -21.42 22.70
CA ARG A 524 1.40 -20.86 24.00
C ARG A 524 0.26 -20.03 24.60
N ASP A 525 0.43 -19.64 25.85
CA ASP A 525 -0.28 -18.49 26.43
C ASP A 525 0.52 -17.21 26.15
N ILE A 526 -0.11 -16.22 25.53
CA ILE A 526 0.45 -14.87 25.28
C ILE A 526 0.29 -14.06 26.56
N ALA A 527 1.37 -13.45 27.05
CA ALA A 527 1.33 -12.54 28.19
C ALA A 527 0.79 -11.17 27.74
N LEU A 528 -0.23 -10.68 28.44
CA LEU A 528 -0.92 -9.42 28.20
C LEU A 528 -0.83 -8.54 29.45
N THR A 529 -0.80 -7.24 29.27
CA THR A 529 -0.83 -6.25 30.35
C THR A 529 -1.68 -5.04 29.98
N SER A 530 -2.31 -4.40 30.95
CA SER A 530 -2.93 -3.08 30.78
C SER A 530 -2.09 -1.94 31.34
N THR A 531 -0.85 -2.19 31.80
CA THR A 531 0.05 -1.16 32.37
C THR A 531 0.30 0.03 31.45
N TYR A 532 0.32 -0.20 30.13
CA TYR A 532 0.57 0.83 29.12
C TYR A 532 -0.69 1.25 28.38
N ALA A 533 -1.84 0.86 28.89
CA ALA A 533 -3.16 1.27 28.43
C ALA A 533 -3.87 1.99 29.58
N TRP A 534 -5.05 2.52 29.30
CA TRP A 534 -5.95 3.18 30.26
C TRP A 534 -5.35 4.43 30.91
N VAL A 535 -5.77 5.59 30.40
CA VAL A 535 -5.63 6.85 31.12
C VAL A 535 -7.00 7.47 31.38
N TYR A 536 -7.12 8.26 32.44
CA TYR A 536 -8.41 8.68 32.99
C TYR A 536 -8.48 10.19 33.22
N GLY A 537 -9.70 10.72 33.10
CA GLY A 537 -10.06 12.06 33.51
C GLY A 537 -9.61 13.16 32.54
N ALA A 538 -9.54 14.39 33.06
CA ALA A 538 -9.04 15.54 32.33
C ALA A 538 -7.51 15.55 32.31
N TYR A 539 -6.93 16.26 31.33
CA TYR A 539 -5.50 16.50 31.27
C TYR A 539 -5.00 17.12 32.60
N PRO A 540 -3.88 16.67 33.21
CA PRO A 540 -2.79 15.84 32.66
C PRO A 540 -2.93 14.30 32.81
N PHE A 541 -4.15 13.75 32.85
CA PHE A 541 -4.43 12.30 32.81
C PHE A 541 -3.64 11.47 33.85
N ARG A 542 -4.07 11.47 35.12
CA ARG A 542 -3.29 10.90 36.24
C ARG A 542 -3.38 9.36 36.38
N GLY A 543 -4.06 8.68 35.45
CA GLY A 543 -3.99 7.22 35.29
C GLY A 543 -4.77 6.38 36.30
N VAL A 544 -5.73 6.95 37.04
CA VAL A 544 -6.57 6.20 38.01
C VAL A 544 -8.07 6.28 37.68
N PRO A 545 -8.84 5.18 37.79
CA PRO A 545 -10.26 5.16 37.41
C PRO A 545 -11.15 6.19 38.09
N VAL A 546 -10.84 6.59 39.33
CA VAL A 546 -11.59 7.60 40.09
C VAL A 546 -11.57 8.98 39.43
N ASP A 547 -10.60 9.25 38.54
CA ASP A 547 -10.50 10.52 37.82
C ASP A 547 -11.51 10.63 36.66
N GLY A 548 -12.25 9.57 36.36
CA GLY A 548 -13.43 9.59 35.51
C GLY A 548 -13.20 8.98 34.13
N THR A 549 -13.36 9.78 33.08
CA THR A 549 -13.51 9.30 31.70
C THR A 549 -12.27 8.54 31.18
N PRO A 550 -12.41 7.25 30.79
CA PRO A 550 -11.29 6.45 30.29
C PRO A 550 -10.96 6.73 28.82
N ARG A 551 -9.72 6.47 28.43
CA ARG A 551 -9.20 6.50 27.05
C ARG A 551 -7.89 5.73 26.95
N HIS A 552 -7.32 5.64 25.76
CA HIS A 552 -6.07 4.91 25.48
C HIS A 552 -6.20 3.42 25.83
N PHE A 553 -7.30 2.80 25.38
CA PHE A 553 -7.74 1.49 25.84
C PHE A 553 -6.84 0.34 25.40
N PHE A 554 -6.15 0.51 24.27
CA PHE A 554 -5.43 -0.57 23.61
C PHE A 554 -3.93 -0.52 23.90
N ASP A 555 -3.34 -1.71 23.92
CA ASP A 555 -1.91 -1.93 23.84
C ASP A 555 -1.61 -2.95 22.73
N GLU A 556 -0.35 -3.11 22.39
CA GLU A 556 0.12 -4.16 21.49
C GLU A 556 1.13 -5.07 22.16
N VAL A 557 1.07 -6.36 21.85
CA VAL A 557 2.11 -7.33 22.22
C VAL A 557 2.70 -7.97 20.98
N ARG A 558 4.03 -8.02 20.91
CA ARG A 558 4.78 -8.74 19.88
C ARG A 558 5.24 -10.11 20.38
N VAL A 559 5.05 -11.13 19.56
CA VAL A 559 5.33 -12.53 19.88
C VAL A 559 6.11 -13.15 18.72
N ALA A 560 7.32 -13.63 19.00
CA ALA A 560 8.05 -14.50 18.08
C ALA A 560 7.45 -15.91 18.09
N LEU A 561 7.30 -16.50 16.90
CA LEU A 561 6.66 -17.79 16.68
C LEU A 561 7.55 -18.70 15.80
N PRO A 562 7.31 -20.02 15.81
CA PRO A 562 7.75 -20.88 14.70
C PRO A 562 7.19 -20.40 13.36
N SER A 563 7.80 -20.84 12.26
CA SER A 563 7.27 -20.56 10.92
C SER A 563 5.98 -21.31 10.65
N TYR A 564 4.95 -20.57 10.25
CA TYR A 564 3.65 -21.09 9.81
C TYR A 564 3.38 -20.66 8.36
N PRO A 565 2.90 -21.56 7.48
CA PRO A 565 2.53 -21.20 6.12
C PRO A 565 1.20 -20.44 6.08
N ALA A 566 0.93 -19.78 4.95
CA ALA A 566 -0.40 -19.28 4.60
C ALA A 566 -1.44 -20.43 4.69
N GLY A 567 -2.67 -20.09 5.06
CA GLY A 567 -3.75 -21.05 5.33
C GLY A 567 -3.77 -21.64 6.74
N THR A 568 -2.71 -21.43 7.54
CA THR A 568 -2.74 -21.78 8.97
C THR A 568 -3.82 -20.98 9.68
N VAL A 569 -4.60 -21.61 10.55
CA VAL A 569 -5.61 -20.94 11.38
C VAL A 569 -5.01 -20.60 12.74
N PHE A 570 -4.79 -19.32 13.00
CA PHE A 570 -4.47 -18.79 14.31
C PHE A 570 -5.75 -18.54 15.09
N LYS A 571 -5.89 -19.16 16.25
CA LYS A 571 -7.03 -18.98 17.15
C LYS A 571 -6.58 -18.39 18.47
N LEU A 572 -7.13 -17.23 18.82
CA LEU A 572 -7.01 -16.61 20.15
C LEU A 572 -8.24 -17.02 20.97
N GLN A 573 -8.02 -17.63 22.14
CA GLN A 573 -9.10 -18.21 22.95
C GLN A 573 -8.90 -17.90 24.43
N LYS A 574 -9.98 -17.57 25.13
CA LYS A 574 -10.00 -17.48 26.59
C LYS A 574 -10.17 -18.89 27.17
N ASP A 575 -9.07 -19.53 27.54
CA ASP A 575 -9.06 -20.79 28.30
C ASP A 575 -9.41 -20.56 29.77
N SER A 576 -9.63 -21.64 30.53
CA SER A 576 -9.95 -21.57 31.97
C SER A 576 -8.84 -20.94 32.82
N GLY A 577 -7.59 -20.99 32.36
CA GLY A 577 -6.45 -20.33 33.00
C GLY A 577 -6.26 -18.86 32.62
N ASN A 578 -7.04 -18.33 31.66
CA ASN A 578 -6.96 -16.95 31.22
C ASN A 578 -7.93 -16.10 32.06
N THR A 579 -7.40 -15.29 32.99
CA THR A 579 -8.15 -14.74 34.13
C THR A 579 -8.76 -13.36 33.95
N ALA A 580 -8.42 -12.59 32.91
CA ALA A 580 -9.00 -11.25 32.72
C ALA A 580 -10.53 -11.34 32.54
N ALA A 581 -11.28 -10.36 33.06
CA ALA A 581 -12.74 -10.36 32.98
C ALA A 581 -13.25 -10.39 31.52
N TYR A 582 -12.54 -9.74 30.62
CA TYR A 582 -12.70 -9.85 29.18
C TYR A 582 -11.38 -9.62 28.46
N TYR A 583 -11.32 -10.02 27.20
CA TYR A 583 -10.27 -9.69 26.25
C TYR A 583 -10.91 -9.09 25.02
N ASP A 584 -10.58 -7.85 24.73
CA ASP A 584 -11.00 -7.17 23.50
C ASP A 584 -9.88 -7.34 22.48
N ILE A 585 -10.20 -7.98 21.37
CA ILE A 585 -9.28 -8.27 20.28
C ILE A 585 -9.65 -7.37 19.12
N ASP A 586 -8.72 -6.50 18.75
CA ASP A 586 -8.88 -5.56 17.64
C ASP A 586 -8.42 -6.21 16.33
N PHE A 587 -7.12 -6.51 16.22
CA PHE A 587 -6.56 -7.22 15.08
C PHE A 587 -5.34 -8.04 15.45
N ILE A 588 -4.96 -8.91 14.50
CA ILE A 588 -3.61 -9.46 14.43
C ILE A 588 -2.85 -8.81 13.27
N GLU A 589 -1.55 -8.60 13.46
CA GLU A 589 -0.61 -8.18 12.43
C GLU A 589 0.54 -9.19 12.38
N THR A 590 0.80 -9.76 11.20
CA THR A 590 1.78 -10.85 11.02
C THR A 590 2.80 -10.49 9.95
N GLU A 591 4.04 -10.98 10.09
CA GLU A 591 5.09 -10.83 9.09
C GLU A 591 6.08 -12.00 9.11
N VAL A 592 6.90 -12.13 8.08
CA VAL A 592 8.12 -12.94 8.16
C VAL A 592 9.24 -12.04 8.67
N VAL A 593 9.59 -12.23 9.93
CA VAL A 593 10.77 -11.61 10.56
C VAL A 593 12.02 -12.28 9.97
N PRO A 594 12.94 -11.50 9.35
CA PRO A 594 14.16 -12.04 8.77
C PRO A 594 15.10 -12.51 9.88
N ALA A 595 16.14 -13.26 9.53
CA ALA A 595 17.20 -13.57 10.48
C ALA A 595 17.80 -12.29 11.08
N ALA A 596 18.29 -12.39 12.32
CA ALA A 596 19.00 -11.29 12.97
C ALA A 596 20.19 -10.83 12.13
N TYR A 597 20.33 -9.52 11.94
CA TYR A 597 21.44 -8.97 11.16
C TYR A 597 22.78 -9.22 11.88
N ALA A 598 23.83 -9.43 11.08
CA ALA A 598 25.19 -9.59 11.60
C ALA A 598 25.85 -8.23 11.86
N ALA A 599 26.77 -8.21 12.84
CA ALA A 599 27.59 -7.04 13.10
C ALA A 599 28.43 -6.69 11.86
N PRO A 600 28.45 -5.42 11.40
CA PRO A 600 29.36 -5.00 10.34
C PRO A 600 30.82 -5.22 10.74
N ALA A 601 31.67 -5.53 9.76
CA ALA A 601 33.11 -5.65 9.99
C ALA A 601 33.67 -4.35 10.59
N GLY A 602 34.48 -4.47 11.65
CA GLY A 602 35.06 -3.31 12.34
C GLY A 602 34.09 -2.53 13.23
N ALA A 603 32.88 -3.02 13.48
CA ALA A 603 31.94 -2.37 14.37
C ALA A 603 32.36 -2.45 15.85
N PHE A 604 32.07 -1.38 16.59
CA PHE A 604 32.29 -1.24 18.02
C PHE A 604 31.06 -1.80 18.76
N SER A 605 31.07 -3.10 19.05
CA SER A 605 29.94 -3.72 19.75
C SER A 605 29.89 -3.33 21.22
N ILE A 606 28.72 -2.91 21.71
CA ILE A 606 28.51 -2.56 23.12
C ILE A 606 28.84 -3.71 24.08
N ALA A 607 28.75 -4.97 23.64
CA ALA A 607 29.12 -6.13 24.45
C ALA A 607 30.62 -6.15 24.76
N SER A 608 31.47 -5.70 23.84
CA SER A 608 32.91 -5.54 24.05
C SER A 608 33.25 -4.46 25.08
N TYR A 609 32.28 -3.59 25.39
CA TYR A 609 32.37 -2.54 26.42
C TYR A 609 31.58 -2.89 27.69
N GLY A 610 31.20 -4.16 27.87
CA GLY A 610 30.61 -4.67 29.10
C GLY A 610 29.07 -4.68 29.16
N ALA A 611 28.37 -4.29 28.09
CA ALA A 611 26.91 -4.41 28.05
C ALA A 611 26.47 -5.88 28.09
N LYS A 612 25.44 -6.19 28.90
CA LYS A 612 24.80 -7.51 28.96
C LYS A 612 23.42 -7.44 28.33
N SER A 613 23.02 -8.50 27.64
CA SER A 613 21.77 -8.60 26.88
C SER A 613 20.53 -8.93 27.72
N ASP A 614 20.60 -8.74 29.03
CA ASP A 614 19.62 -9.15 30.06
C ASP A 614 18.73 -8.01 30.56
N GLY A 615 18.76 -6.85 29.89
CA GLY A 615 18.00 -5.65 30.29
C GLY A 615 18.65 -4.87 31.43
N SER A 616 19.90 -5.19 31.80
CA SER A 616 20.69 -4.39 32.73
C SER A 616 21.14 -3.06 32.14
N ASP A 617 21.60 -2.15 33.00
CA ASP A 617 22.11 -0.84 32.59
C ASP A 617 23.34 -0.99 31.68
N ALA A 618 23.20 -0.49 30.45
CA ALA A 618 24.22 -0.51 29.41
C ALA A 618 24.73 0.91 29.07
N THR A 619 24.31 1.93 29.80
CA THR A 619 24.60 3.35 29.51
C THR A 619 26.10 3.61 29.33
N SER A 620 26.92 3.11 30.27
CA SER A 620 28.38 3.28 30.22
C SER A 620 29.03 2.58 29.01
N ALA A 621 28.54 1.39 28.65
CA ALA A 621 29.02 0.64 27.50
C ALA A 621 28.69 1.34 26.18
N PHE A 622 27.49 1.91 26.05
CA PHE A 622 27.11 2.73 24.90
C PHE A 622 28.00 3.98 24.79
N VAL A 623 28.20 4.72 25.89
CA VAL A 623 29.06 5.92 25.89
C VAL A 623 30.47 5.57 25.43
N GLN A 624 31.06 4.49 25.94
CA GLN A 624 32.42 4.07 25.54
C GLN A 624 32.48 3.61 24.08
N ALA A 625 31.50 2.84 23.60
CA ALA A 625 31.45 2.40 22.21
C ALA A 625 31.29 3.59 21.24
N ILE A 626 30.43 4.56 21.58
CA ILE A 626 30.24 5.79 20.80
C ILE A 626 31.54 6.59 20.76
N ALA A 627 32.19 6.82 21.91
CA ALA A 627 33.45 7.55 21.97
C ALA A 627 34.56 6.89 21.14
N ALA A 628 34.59 5.55 21.07
CA ALA A 628 35.54 4.82 20.24
C ALA A 628 35.22 4.88 18.74
N ALA A 629 33.94 4.88 18.37
CA ALA A 629 33.48 4.88 16.98
C ALA A 629 33.53 6.27 16.33
N GLN A 630 33.24 7.32 17.10
CA GLN A 630 33.04 8.69 16.60
C GLN A 630 34.22 9.27 15.80
N PRO A 631 35.51 9.09 16.19
CA PRO A 631 36.64 9.66 15.44
C PRO A 631 36.74 9.20 13.98
N THR A 632 36.20 8.03 13.66
CA THR A 632 36.21 7.47 12.30
C THR A 632 34.81 7.46 11.65
N GLY A 633 33.79 8.00 12.32
CA GLY A 633 32.39 7.84 11.92
C GLY A 633 31.95 6.37 11.89
N GLY A 634 32.53 5.54 12.76
CA GLY A 634 32.34 4.10 12.80
C GLY A 634 30.93 3.67 13.24
N VAL A 635 30.70 2.35 13.20
CA VAL A 635 29.42 1.75 13.59
C VAL A 635 29.52 1.23 15.02
N VAL A 636 28.66 1.73 15.90
CA VAL A 636 28.34 1.11 17.19
C VAL A 636 27.32 0.01 16.95
N TRP A 637 27.63 -1.21 17.39
CA TRP A 637 26.78 -2.39 17.18
C TRP A 637 26.04 -2.80 18.46
N ILE A 638 24.72 -2.89 18.36
CA ILE A 638 23.81 -3.42 19.38
C ILE A 638 23.50 -4.87 19.00
N PRO A 639 24.01 -5.88 19.72
CA PRO A 639 23.67 -7.27 19.44
C PRO A 639 22.21 -7.58 19.79
N ALA A 640 21.75 -8.80 19.49
CA ALA A 640 20.45 -9.25 19.95
C ALA A 640 20.42 -9.30 21.50
N GLY A 641 19.32 -8.84 22.11
CA GLY A 641 19.20 -8.67 23.55
C GLY A 641 18.45 -7.42 23.95
N SER A 642 18.29 -7.22 25.26
CA SER A 642 17.77 -5.99 25.84
C SER A 642 18.85 -5.25 26.62
N PHE A 643 18.90 -3.92 26.47
CA PHE A 643 19.94 -3.05 27.05
C PHE A 643 19.30 -1.76 27.57
N ARG A 644 19.42 -1.46 28.87
CA ARG A 644 18.76 -0.29 29.46
C ARG A 644 19.68 0.93 29.47
N LEU A 645 19.14 2.08 29.08
CA LEU A 645 19.76 3.39 29.23
C LEU A 645 19.09 4.13 30.37
N THR A 646 19.80 4.28 31.50
CA THR A 646 19.28 4.96 32.70
C THR A 646 19.43 6.48 32.65
N SER A 647 20.17 6.99 31.66
CA SER A 647 20.30 8.42 31.36
C SER A 647 20.47 8.66 29.86
N ARG A 648 20.16 9.88 29.40
CA ARG A 648 20.38 10.27 28.00
C ARG A 648 21.86 10.22 27.61
N ILE A 649 22.12 9.86 26.36
CA ILE A 649 23.46 9.84 25.77
C ILE A 649 23.53 10.83 24.62
N ASN A 650 24.47 11.78 24.68
CA ASN A 650 24.69 12.73 23.59
C ASN A 650 25.29 12.03 22.36
N VAL A 651 24.80 12.33 21.16
CA VAL A 651 25.25 11.73 19.91
C VAL A 651 25.49 12.76 18.80
N ALA A 652 26.63 12.60 18.12
CA ALA A 652 27.00 13.31 16.90
C ALA A 652 28.06 12.48 16.14
N GLY A 653 28.04 12.48 14.81
CA GLY A 653 29.10 11.90 13.98
C GLY A 653 29.30 10.39 14.15
N VAL A 654 28.24 9.63 14.40
CA VAL A 654 28.31 8.19 14.67
C VAL A 654 27.14 7.44 14.04
N THR A 655 27.37 6.17 13.67
CA THR A 655 26.31 5.24 13.28
C THR A 655 26.03 4.28 14.44
N ILE A 656 24.77 4.12 14.85
CA ILE A 656 24.33 3.16 15.86
C ILE A 656 23.38 2.17 15.18
N ARG A 657 23.70 0.87 15.22
CA ARG A 657 22.96 -0.15 14.49
C ARG A 657 22.68 -1.40 15.32
N GLY A 658 21.47 -1.95 15.19
CA GLY A 658 21.09 -3.20 15.83
C GLY A 658 20.94 -4.40 14.88
N ALA A 659 20.62 -5.55 15.46
CA ALA A 659 20.37 -6.81 14.79
C ALA A 659 18.97 -6.92 14.15
N GLY A 660 18.20 -5.84 14.15
CA GLY A 660 16.79 -5.77 13.75
C GLY A 660 15.88 -5.45 14.93
N PRO A 661 14.75 -4.75 14.73
CA PRO A 661 13.88 -4.30 15.82
C PRO A 661 13.18 -5.44 16.58
N TRP A 662 13.15 -6.66 16.02
CA TRP A 662 12.69 -7.85 16.72
C TRP A 662 13.77 -8.48 17.64
N TYR A 663 15.03 -8.05 17.53
CA TYR A 663 16.17 -8.71 18.17
C TYR A 663 16.92 -7.80 19.13
N SER A 664 17.16 -6.54 18.75
CA SER A 664 17.90 -5.57 19.56
C SER A 664 16.95 -4.57 20.19
N THR A 665 16.88 -4.56 21.52
CA THR A 665 16.03 -3.66 22.31
C THR A 665 16.89 -2.72 23.14
N VAL A 666 16.66 -1.42 22.98
CA VAL A 666 17.17 -0.35 23.84
C VAL A 666 16.03 0.08 24.75
N GLU A 667 16.10 -0.28 26.03
CA GLU A 667 15.13 0.14 27.04
C GLU A 667 15.48 1.52 27.57
N LEU A 668 14.47 2.36 27.84
CA LEU A 668 14.62 3.50 28.73
C LEU A 668 14.64 3.04 30.19
N GLY A 669 15.10 3.92 31.07
CA GLY A 669 15.01 3.81 32.52
C GLY A 669 13.59 3.52 32.99
N ASN A 670 13.47 2.93 34.19
CA ASN A 670 12.18 2.61 34.79
C ASN A 670 11.33 3.84 35.12
N ASP A 671 11.96 5.01 35.18
CA ASP A 671 11.34 6.32 35.32
C ASP A 671 10.94 6.95 33.98
N GLY A 672 11.08 6.22 32.86
CA GLY A 672 10.79 6.72 31.52
C GLY A 672 11.84 7.70 30.99
N ARG A 673 13.04 7.75 31.59
CA ARG A 673 14.16 8.59 31.14
C ARG A 673 15.24 7.79 30.41
N GLY A 674 16.06 8.45 29.60
CA GLY A 674 17.11 7.79 28.82
C GLY A 674 17.00 8.05 27.32
N GLY A 675 17.63 7.19 26.51
CA GLY A 675 17.69 7.36 25.06
C GLY A 675 18.88 8.18 24.57
N PHE A 676 18.77 8.74 23.36
CA PHE A 676 19.83 9.51 22.72
C PHE A 676 19.42 10.95 22.45
N TYR A 677 20.33 11.87 22.77
CA TYR A 677 20.16 13.29 22.54
C TYR A 677 21.09 13.77 21.43
N GLY A 678 20.53 14.23 20.31
CA GLY A 678 21.28 14.79 19.20
C GLY A 678 21.98 16.08 19.59
N THR A 679 23.29 16.16 19.34
CA THR A 679 24.09 17.37 19.57
C THR A 679 24.84 17.83 18.31
N GLY A 680 24.50 17.31 17.13
CA GLY A 680 25.18 17.67 15.88
C GLY A 680 24.89 16.75 14.69
N SER A 681 25.70 16.90 13.64
CA SER A 681 25.53 16.27 12.33
C SER A 681 25.93 14.80 12.26
N ASN A 682 25.58 14.15 11.14
CA ASN A 682 26.03 12.81 10.73
C ASN A 682 25.70 11.71 11.74
N VAL A 683 24.52 11.76 12.36
CA VAL A 683 24.00 10.70 13.22
C VAL A 683 23.17 9.74 12.39
N THR A 684 23.56 8.47 12.35
CA THR A 684 22.77 7.42 11.70
C THR A 684 22.32 6.40 12.71
N MET A 685 21.02 6.05 12.71
CA MET A 685 20.48 5.04 13.61
C MET A 685 19.61 4.06 12.84
N ALA A 686 19.85 2.76 13.00
CA ALA A 686 19.06 1.76 12.29
C ALA A 686 18.90 0.42 12.98
N ASP A 687 17.79 -0.26 12.67
CA ASP A 687 17.58 -1.69 12.94
C ASP A 687 17.50 -2.08 14.43
N PHE A 688 16.83 -1.31 15.28
CA PHE A 688 16.56 -1.70 16.67
C PHE A 688 15.25 -1.11 17.19
N LEU A 689 14.77 -1.67 18.30
CA LEU A 689 13.62 -1.19 19.06
C LEU A 689 14.09 -0.26 20.18
N MET A 690 13.34 0.80 20.41
CA MET A 690 13.37 1.67 21.58
C MET A 690 12.11 1.42 22.41
N LEU A 691 12.31 0.89 23.61
CA LEU A 691 11.22 0.49 24.49
C LEU A 691 11.19 1.39 25.72
N GLY A 692 10.13 2.17 25.86
CA GLY A 692 9.88 3.00 27.02
C GLY A 692 9.22 2.24 28.17
N LYS A 693 8.97 2.97 29.25
CA LYS A 693 8.23 2.52 30.44
C LYS A 693 7.26 3.61 30.92
N VAL A 694 6.83 4.45 29.98
CA VAL A 694 5.91 5.55 30.23
C VAL A 694 4.50 4.98 30.30
N THR A 695 3.73 5.40 31.31
CA THR A 695 2.35 4.95 31.56
C THR A 695 1.36 6.11 31.64
N LEU A 696 1.84 7.34 31.51
CA LEU A 696 1.06 8.57 31.56
C LEU A 696 1.80 9.69 30.84
N ARG A 697 1.06 10.73 30.42
CA ARG A 697 1.65 11.91 29.79
C ARG A 697 2.13 12.90 30.84
N ASP A 698 3.34 13.44 30.67
CA ASP A 698 3.85 14.53 31.50
C ASP A 698 2.90 15.75 31.47
N PRO A 699 2.69 16.44 32.60
CA PRO A 699 2.02 17.73 32.61
C PRO A 699 2.78 18.77 31.78
N ASP A 700 2.04 19.71 31.18
CA ASP A 700 2.61 20.73 30.29
C ASP A 700 3.65 21.56 31.05
N GLY A 701 4.79 21.81 30.38
CA GLY A 701 5.92 22.52 30.97
C GLY A 701 6.72 21.73 32.00
N GLN A 702 6.41 20.44 32.21
CA GLN A 702 7.21 19.54 33.04
C GLN A 702 7.90 18.47 32.19
N VAL A 703 9.16 18.19 32.49
CA VAL A 703 9.94 17.11 31.86
C VAL A 703 10.20 16.04 32.91
N LEU A 704 9.28 15.08 32.98
CA LEU A 704 9.39 13.93 33.88
C LEU A 704 9.92 12.71 33.13
N THR A 705 9.58 12.58 31.85
CA THR A 705 9.99 11.51 30.95
C THR A 705 10.65 12.05 29.67
N ASP A 706 11.52 11.23 29.09
CA ASP A 706 12.31 11.58 27.91
C ASP A 706 11.68 11.04 26.61
N ALA A 707 11.82 11.79 25.52
CA ALA A 707 11.72 11.17 24.20
C ALA A 707 12.99 10.34 23.97
N PRO A 708 12.89 9.11 23.44
CA PRO A 708 14.04 8.22 23.27
C PRO A 708 15.01 8.76 22.21
N LEU A 709 14.52 9.59 21.27
CA LEU A 709 15.32 10.39 20.34
C LEU A 709 14.87 11.84 20.42
N GLU A 710 15.78 12.72 20.84
CA GLU A 710 15.50 14.14 21.00
C GLU A 710 16.68 15.01 20.58
N GLY A 711 16.43 16.24 20.11
CA GLY A 711 17.45 17.28 20.00
C GLY A 711 17.92 17.57 18.58
N ASN A 712 19.15 18.07 18.48
CA ASN A 712 19.73 18.59 17.25
C ASN A 712 20.52 17.50 16.50
N PHE A 713 19.98 17.04 15.38
CA PHE A 713 20.63 16.04 14.52
C PHE A 713 21.40 16.65 13.34
N GLY A 714 21.59 17.96 13.32
CA GLY A 714 22.43 18.67 12.37
C GLY A 714 22.12 18.30 10.91
N THR A 715 23.16 18.28 10.09
CA THR A 715 23.13 17.85 8.69
C THR A 715 23.53 16.39 8.54
N GLY A 716 23.06 15.72 7.48
CA GLY A 716 23.57 14.39 7.12
C GLY A 716 23.05 13.23 7.98
N SER A 717 22.10 13.45 8.88
CA SER A 717 21.56 12.40 9.74
C SER A 717 20.49 11.53 9.07
N LEU A 718 20.40 10.26 9.42
CA LEU A 718 19.52 9.26 8.77
C LEU A 718 19.01 8.23 9.80
N PHE A 719 17.69 8.06 9.90
CA PHE A 719 17.07 7.04 10.74
C PHE A 719 16.32 6.03 9.88
N GLN A 720 16.54 4.73 10.11
CA GLN A 720 15.91 3.68 9.33
C GLN A 720 15.46 2.49 10.19
N ASN A 721 14.25 1.98 9.96
CA ASN A 721 13.80 0.70 10.51
C ASN A 721 13.94 0.63 12.05
N LEU A 722 13.57 1.73 12.72
CA LEU A 722 13.46 1.79 14.17
C LEU A 722 12.02 1.51 14.59
N TRP A 723 11.87 0.85 15.73
CA TRP A 723 10.57 0.67 16.39
C TRP A 723 10.58 1.41 17.73
N PHE A 724 9.50 2.08 18.08
CA PHE A 724 9.28 2.78 19.34
C PHE A 724 7.98 2.29 19.99
N GLU A 725 8.02 1.98 21.29
CA GLU A 725 6.85 1.63 22.08
C GLU A 725 6.92 2.17 23.50
N HIS A 726 5.76 2.52 24.08
CA HIS A 726 5.61 2.90 25.50
C HIS A 726 6.47 4.08 25.93
N THR A 727 6.70 5.02 25.01
CA THR A 727 7.41 6.27 25.27
C THR A 727 6.43 7.43 25.38
N LYS A 728 6.89 8.57 25.91
CA LYS A 728 6.07 9.80 25.88
C LYS A 728 5.87 10.25 24.44
N VAL A 729 6.96 10.54 23.76
CA VAL A 729 7.01 10.86 22.32
C VAL A 729 7.93 9.83 21.66
N GLY A 730 7.72 9.49 20.39
CA GLY A 730 8.66 8.65 19.64
C GLY A 730 9.93 9.42 19.28
N MET A 731 9.79 10.56 18.60
CA MET A 731 10.92 11.44 18.24
C MET A 731 10.56 12.92 18.43
N TRP A 732 11.43 13.69 19.08
CA TRP A 732 11.30 15.14 19.20
C TRP A 732 12.51 15.83 18.54
N ILE A 733 12.35 16.23 17.29
CA ILE A 733 13.45 16.76 16.47
C ILE A 733 13.49 18.26 16.62
N ASP A 734 14.65 18.80 17.01
CA ASP A 734 14.76 20.19 17.41
C ASP A 734 15.77 20.98 16.56
N SER A 735 15.79 22.28 16.84
CA SER A 735 16.56 23.35 16.22
C SER A 735 18.01 22.97 15.93
N GLY A 736 18.45 23.31 14.72
CA GLY A 736 19.78 22.97 14.20
C GLY A 736 19.77 21.73 13.31
N THR A 737 18.71 20.92 13.36
CA THR A 737 18.52 19.82 12.40
C THR A 737 18.17 20.37 11.02
N ASN A 738 18.96 19.99 10.01
CA ASN A 738 18.77 20.41 8.64
C ASN A 738 19.05 19.23 7.69
N GLY A 739 18.00 18.70 7.08
CA GLY A 739 18.15 17.60 6.15
C GLY A 739 18.18 16.24 6.83
N LEU A 740 17.45 15.98 7.91
CA LEU A 740 17.27 14.62 8.46
C LEU A 740 16.32 13.82 7.55
N TYR A 741 16.67 12.56 7.27
CA TYR A 741 15.76 11.60 6.63
C TYR A 741 15.44 10.48 7.60
N ALA A 742 14.18 10.27 7.92
CA ALA A 742 13.70 9.20 8.78
C ALA A 742 12.75 8.31 7.98
N THR A 743 12.97 6.99 7.96
CA THR A 743 12.14 6.11 7.11
C THR A 743 11.99 4.67 7.61
N GLY A 744 10.86 4.04 7.28
CA GLY A 744 10.59 2.65 7.67
C GLY A 744 10.37 2.50 9.17
N LEU A 745 9.90 3.54 9.86
CA LEU A 745 9.74 3.52 11.32
C LEU A 745 8.42 2.85 11.73
N ARG A 746 8.40 2.30 12.94
CA ARG A 746 7.17 1.84 13.63
C ARG A 746 7.08 2.58 14.96
N ILE A 747 6.08 3.44 15.14
CA ILE A 747 5.90 4.19 16.38
C ILE A 747 4.53 3.84 16.93
N ARG A 748 4.48 3.20 18.10
CA ARG A 748 3.24 2.61 18.61
C ARG A 748 3.08 2.92 20.10
N ASN A 749 1.84 3.11 20.55
CA ASN A 749 1.50 3.19 21.97
C ASN A 749 2.31 4.28 22.71
N THR A 750 2.32 5.50 22.15
CA THR A 750 2.97 6.67 22.78
C THR A 750 1.96 7.48 23.56
N PHE A 751 2.38 8.14 24.63
CA PHE A 751 1.48 8.90 25.52
C PHE A 751 1.25 10.35 25.10
N ALA A 752 2.04 10.85 24.15
CA ALA A 752 1.88 12.10 23.44
C ALA A 752 2.15 11.84 21.95
N ASP A 753 2.82 12.77 21.27
CA ASP A 753 3.07 12.72 19.83
C ASP A 753 3.82 11.45 19.41
N GLY A 754 3.60 11.00 18.17
CA GLY A 754 4.51 10.02 17.57
C GLY A 754 5.84 10.68 17.21
N VAL A 755 5.79 11.71 16.36
CA VAL A 755 6.95 12.55 16.01
C VAL A 755 6.57 14.02 16.02
N ASN A 756 7.42 14.86 16.59
CA ASN A 756 7.33 16.31 16.46
C ASN A 756 8.59 16.88 15.79
N ILE A 757 8.40 17.58 14.68
CA ILE A 757 9.43 18.40 14.02
C ILE A 757 9.25 19.83 14.54
N HIS A 758 10.20 20.28 15.35
CA HIS A 758 10.02 21.43 16.22
C HIS A 758 10.95 22.61 15.88
N ALA A 759 10.41 23.82 15.96
CA ALA A 759 11.15 25.07 15.84
C ALA A 759 12.01 25.15 14.55
N ASN A 760 13.30 25.52 14.65
CA ASN A 760 14.18 25.78 13.51
C ASN A 760 14.70 24.50 12.81
N VAL A 761 13.83 23.51 12.58
CA VAL A 761 14.14 22.32 11.79
C VAL A 761 13.86 22.58 10.32
N GLN A 762 14.78 22.16 9.46
CA GLN A 762 14.73 22.45 8.03
C GLN A 762 14.92 21.19 7.19
N ASN A 763 14.32 21.18 6.00
CA ASN A 763 14.55 20.17 4.95
C ASN A 763 14.43 18.71 5.43
N THR A 764 13.59 18.44 6.42
CA THR A 764 13.57 17.15 7.13
C THR A 764 12.34 16.34 6.74
N TRP A 765 12.54 15.07 6.36
CA TRP A 765 11.47 14.18 5.93
C TRP A 765 11.33 12.97 6.85
N MET A 766 10.09 12.61 7.16
CA MET A 766 9.73 11.28 7.65
C MET A 766 8.84 10.57 6.64
N ASP A 767 9.26 9.37 6.23
CA ASP A 767 8.75 8.69 5.04
C ASP A 767 8.52 7.18 5.25
N GLN A 768 7.53 6.58 4.58
CA GLN A 768 7.31 5.12 4.58
C GLN A 768 7.22 4.50 5.99
N SER A 769 6.56 5.18 6.93
CA SER A 769 6.52 4.77 8.34
C SER A 769 5.09 4.51 8.84
N VAL A 770 4.95 3.67 9.86
CA VAL A 770 3.67 3.33 10.50
C VAL A 770 3.63 3.92 11.90
N VAL A 771 2.60 4.70 12.18
CA VAL A 771 2.34 5.31 13.50
C VAL A 771 0.97 4.86 14.00
N ARG A 772 0.87 4.40 15.25
CA ARG A 772 -0.38 3.88 15.78
C ARG A 772 -0.58 4.18 17.26
N ASN A 773 -1.82 4.45 17.66
CA ASN A 773 -2.21 4.54 19.08
C ASN A 773 -1.41 5.60 19.85
N THR A 774 -1.28 6.80 19.29
CA THR A 774 -0.60 7.93 19.93
C THR A 774 -1.54 8.70 20.86
N GLY A 775 -1.00 9.30 21.92
CA GLY A 775 -1.74 10.04 22.95
C GLY A 775 -1.85 11.55 22.69
N ASP A 776 -1.35 12.02 21.55
CA ASP A 776 -1.55 13.34 20.95
C ASP A 776 -1.33 13.19 19.42
N ASP A 777 -1.01 14.28 18.71
CA ASP A 777 -0.71 14.33 17.30
C ASP A 777 0.22 13.19 16.89
N ALA A 778 -0.23 12.30 16.01
CA ALA A 778 0.62 11.19 15.60
C ALA A 778 1.90 11.72 14.93
N LEU A 779 1.76 12.79 14.15
CA LEU A 779 2.86 13.50 13.49
C LEU A 779 2.61 15.01 13.56
N ALA A 780 3.54 15.77 14.13
CA ALA A 780 3.41 17.23 14.29
C ALA A 780 4.58 17.99 13.65
N MET A 781 4.30 19.17 13.11
CA MET A 781 5.29 20.20 12.84
C MET A 781 4.90 21.43 13.63
N PHE A 782 5.68 21.79 14.65
CA PHE A 782 5.38 22.92 15.50
C PHE A 782 6.44 24.02 15.37
N SER A 783 6.07 25.11 14.71
CA SER A 783 6.94 26.27 14.49
C SER A 783 6.97 27.21 15.70
N GLU A 784 7.33 26.69 16.87
CA GLU A 784 7.46 27.48 18.10
C GLU A 784 8.72 28.36 18.05
N GLY A 785 8.55 29.68 18.17
CA GLY A 785 9.65 30.66 18.21
C GLY A 785 10.46 30.82 16.91
N ALA A 786 10.58 29.77 16.10
CA ALA A 786 11.24 29.72 14.81
C ALA A 786 10.48 28.80 13.84
N ALA A 787 10.58 29.10 12.54
CA ALA A 787 9.84 28.37 11.52
C ALA A 787 10.44 26.99 11.23
N VAL A 788 9.60 25.95 11.30
CA VAL A 788 9.87 24.69 10.62
C VAL A 788 9.79 24.96 9.12
N THR A 789 10.82 24.59 8.36
CA THR A 789 10.95 24.98 6.95
C THR A 789 11.17 23.79 6.03
N ASN A 790 10.43 23.72 4.92
CA ASN A 790 10.57 22.74 3.84
C ASN A 790 10.65 21.28 4.35
N SER A 791 9.90 20.96 5.41
CA SER A 791 9.86 19.63 6.00
C SER A 791 8.60 18.88 5.56
N ALA A 792 8.63 17.55 5.62
CA ALA A 792 7.56 16.74 5.06
C ALA A 792 7.28 15.45 5.84
N TYR A 793 5.99 15.12 5.98
CA TYR A 793 5.50 13.78 6.30
C TYR A 793 4.99 13.12 5.01
N LEU A 794 5.67 12.07 4.56
CA LEU A 794 5.44 11.43 3.25
C LEU A 794 5.07 9.97 3.39
N ARG A 795 4.04 9.49 2.69
CA ARG A 795 3.76 8.04 2.54
C ARG A 795 3.74 7.30 3.89
N ASN A 796 3.20 7.91 4.93
CA ASN A 796 3.07 7.29 6.24
C ASN A 796 1.66 6.71 6.42
N THR A 797 1.54 5.66 7.21
CA THR A 797 0.25 5.13 7.67
C THR A 797 0.07 5.46 9.14
N VAL A 798 -0.92 6.30 9.46
CA VAL A 798 -1.32 6.66 10.82
C VAL A 798 -2.64 5.97 11.15
N GLN A 799 -2.72 5.27 12.29
CA GLN A 799 -3.90 4.51 12.69
C GLN A 799 -4.25 4.74 14.16
N SER A 800 -5.52 5.04 14.42
CA SER A 800 -6.08 5.13 15.77
C SER A 800 -5.34 6.06 16.75
N PRO A 801 -4.96 7.30 16.38
CA PRO A 801 -4.52 8.27 17.38
C PRO A 801 -5.69 8.57 18.33
N VAL A 802 -5.41 8.49 19.63
CA VAL A 802 -6.41 8.51 20.70
C VAL A 802 -6.87 9.94 20.99
N LEU A 803 -5.98 10.91 20.83
CA LEU A 803 -6.21 12.33 21.05
C LEU A 803 -5.53 13.14 19.94
N ALA A 804 -6.07 14.31 19.62
CA ALA A 804 -5.51 15.23 18.64
C ALA A 804 -5.38 14.60 17.25
N ASN A 805 -4.46 15.04 16.40
CA ASN A 805 -4.59 14.83 14.96
C ASN A 805 -3.79 13.62 14.47
N GLY A 806 -4.11 13.15 13.26
CA GLY A 806 -3.19 12.29 12.52
C GLY A 806 -1.92 13.06 12.12
N ILE A 807 -2.09 14.22 11.50
CA ILE A 807 -1.00 15.15 11.20
C ILE A 807 -1.38 16.57 11.62
N GLY A 808 -0.57 17.24 12.43
CA GLY A 808 -0.69 18.66 12.78
C GLY A 808 0.43 19.50 12.14
N ILE A 809 0.09 20.54 11.38
CA ILE A 809 1.05 21.54 10.90
C ILE A 809 0.69 22.89 11.52
N TYR A 810 1.54 23.36 12.42
CA TYR A 810 1.36 24.61 13.17
C TYR A 810 2.35 25.66 12.69
N GLY A 811 1.92 26.50 11.75
CA GLY A 811 2.73 27.55 11.14
C GLY A 811 3.90 27.03 10.26
N GLY A 812 4.91 27.89 10.07
CA GLY A 812 6.16 27.54 9.37
C GLY A 812 6.20 27.90 7.88
N ASN A 813 7.19 27.37 7.16
CA ASN A 813 7.46 27.74 5.76
C ASN A 813 7.53 26.52 4.84
N GLY A 814 6.62 26.41 3.87
CA GLY A 814 6.78 25.43 2.79
C GLY A 814 6.64 23.96 3.21
N ASN A 815 5.93 23.67 4.30
CA ASN A 815 5.80 22.34 4.87
C ASN A 815 4.74 21.49 4.17
N ARG A 816 4.90 20.16 4.20
CA ARG A 816 4.07 19.23 3.43
C ARG A 816 3.59 18.02 4.22
N ALA A 817 2.40 17.56 3.89
CA ALA A 817 1.87 16.26 4.29
C ALA A 817 1.35 15.55 3.03
N ASP A 818 2.13 14.65 2.46
CA ASP A 818 1.83 14.06 1.14
C ASP A 818 1.74 12.54 1.15
N TYR A 819 0.76 12.01 0.43
CA TYR A 819 0.54 10.59 0.18
C TYR A 819 0.38 9.73 1.44
N ASN A 820 -0.07 10.29 2.55
CA ASN A 820 -0.29 9.55 3.79
C ASN A 820 -1.67 8.85 3.79
N VAL A 821 -1.79 7.77 4.55
CA VAL A 821 -3.06 7.16 4.94
C VAL A 821 -3.25 7.43 6.42
N ILE A 822 -4.37 8.04 6.80
CA ILE A 822 -4.69 8.34 8.18
C ILE A 822 -6.07 7.77 8.46
N GLN A 823 -6.17 6.96 9.50
CA GLN A 823 -7.42 6.31 9.85
C GLN A 823 -7.71 6.34 11.33
N ASP A 824 -9.00 6.37 11.63
CA ASP A 824 -9.56 6.09 12.95
C ASP A 824 -9.16 7.05 14.08
N THR A 825 -9.02 8.36 13.83
CA THR A 825 -8.77 9.36 14.88
C THR A 825 -9.94 9.43 15.89
N ALA A 826 -9.68 9.51 17.21
CA ALA A 826 -10.74 9.37 18.21
C ALA A 826 -11.27 10.70 18.80
N VAL A 827 -10.55 11.34 19.71
CA VAL A 827 -11.04 12.49 20.50
C VAL A 827 -10.28 13.76 20.12
N GLY A 828 -10.99 14.89 20.01
CA GLY A 828 -10.37 16.20 19.79
C GLY A 828 -9.52 16.28 18.52
N SER A 829 -9.92 15.55 17.48
CA SER A 829 -9.01 15.13 16.42
C SER A 829 -9.47 15.52 15.03
N ALA A 830 -8.54 15.94 14.17
CA ALA A 830 -8.68 15.86 12.72
C ALA A 830 -7.79 14.74 12.14
N GLY A 831 -8.07 14.32 10.91
CA GLY A 831 -7.08 13.53 10.16
C GLY A 831 -5.83 14.37 9.89
N ILE A 832 -6.01 15.55 9.30
CA ILE A 832 -4.95 16.55 9.10
C ILE A 832 -5.45 17.90 9.61
N ALA A 833 -4.65 18.58 10.45
CA ALA A 833 -4.88 19.94 10.91
C ALA A 833 -3.80 20.89 10.38
N ILE A 834 -4.22 22.00 9.77
CA ILE A 834 -3.37 23.14 9.38
C ILE A 834 -3.80 24.33 10.23
N SER A 835 -2.95 24.78 11.15
CA SER A 835 -3.42 25.68 12.19
C SER A 835 -2.43 26.76 12.61
N THR A 836 -2.97 27.90 13.05
CA THR A 836 -2.23 28.93 13.80
C THR A 836 -2.48 28.83 15.30
N ARG A 837 -2.96 27.68 15.78
CA ARG A 837 -3.05 27.37 17.22
C ARG A 837 -1.66 27.27 17.83
N PHE A 838 -1.56 27.64 19.11
CA PHE A 838 -0.31 27.67 19.90
C PHE A 838 0.66 28.81 19.54
N ASN A 839 0.16 29.87 18.89
CA ASN A 839 0.94 31.05 18.52
C ASN A 839 2.27 30.72 17.77
N PRO A 840 2.22 29.91 16.69
CA PRO A 840 3.42 29.52 15.96
C PRO A 840 3.93 30.68 15.11
N VAL A 841 5.16 30.58 14.62
CA VAL A 841 5.62 31.44 13.51
C VAL A 841 4.65 31.26 12.35
N THR A 842 4.06 32.36 11.89
CA THR A 842 2.99 32.38 10.89
C THR A 842 3.38 31.66 9.61
N PHE A 843 2.40 31.06 8.94
CA PHE A 843 2.62 30.42 7.64
C PHE A 843 3.26 31.35 6.62
N SER A 844 4.25 30.83 5.90
CA SER A 844 4.88 31.45 4.74
C SER A 844 5.19 30.38 3.69
N GLY A 845 5.49 30.78 2.46
CA GLY A 845 5.58 29.83 1.35
C GLY A 845 4.27 29.07 1.14
N THR A 846 4.32 27.94 0.44
CA THR A 846 3.13 27.09 0.19
C THR A 846 3.12 25.90 1.13
N THR A 847 2.08 25.79 1.97
CA THR A 847 1.81 24.57 2.72
C THR A 847 1.00 23.62 1.85
N SER A 848 1.44 22.37 1.70
CA SER A 848 0.79 21.40 0.79
C SER A 848 0.25 20.17 1.51
N VAL A 849 -0.93 19.74 1.09
CA VAL A 849 -1.57 18.48 1.49
C VAL A 849 -1.95 17.74 0.21
N ARG A 850 -1.11 16.81 -0.25
CA ARG A 850 -1.31 16.15 -1.55
C ARG A 850 -1.52 14.65 -1.42
N GLY A 851 -2.50 14.09 -2.13
CA GLY A 851 -2.60 12.64 -2.34
C GLY A 851 -2.90 11.83 -1.07
N ASN A 852 -3.40 12.45 -0.01
CA ASN A 852 -3.67 11.73 1.25
C ASN A 852 -5.02 11.01 1.21
N THR A 853 -5.15 9.93 1.98
CA THR A 853 -6.41 9.23 2.24
C THR A 853 -6.74 9.31 3.73
N LEU A 854 -7.93 9.83 4.06
CA LEU A 854 -8.43 10.00 5.41
C LEU A 854 -9.66 9.12 5.60
N VAL A 855 -9.57 8.09 6.43
CA VAL A 855 -10.63 7.09 6.63
C VAL A 855 -11.16 7.17 8.06
N ARG A 856 -12.45 7.48 8.22
CA ARG A 856 -13.09 7.58 9.54
C ARG A 856 -12.37 8.54 10.47
N THR A 857 -11.84 9.64 9.94
CA THR A 857 -11.15 10.67 10.73
C THR A 857 -12.09 11.82 11.08
N GLY A 858 -11.65 12.68 12.00
CA GLY A 858 -12.51 13.65 12.68
C GLY A 858 -12.95 13.11 14.04
N GLY A 859 -13.17 14.01 15.01
CA GLY A 859 -13.46 13.64 16.38
C GLY A 859 -14.10 14.78 17.16
N PHE A 860 -14.75 14.43 18.27
CA PHE A 860 -15.42 15.39 19.13
C PHE A 860 -14.42 16.04 20.07
N GLU A 861 -14.40 17.37 20.13
CA GLU A 861 -13.59 18.13 21.07
C GLU A 861 -14.44 18.54 22.28
N PRO A 862 -14.32 17.86 23.42
CA PRO A 862 -15.20 18.06 24.56
C PRO A 862 -15.00 19.42 25.24
N ASN A 863 -13.80 20.01 25.19
CA ASN A 863 -13.55 21.27 25.88
C ASN A 863 -14.20 22.46 25.18
N TRP A 864 -14.34 22.39 23.85
CA TRP A 864 -14.94 23.45 23.03
C TRP A 864 -16.39 23.12 22.65
N ASN A 865 -16.84 21.89 22.96
CA ASN A 865 -18.10 21.33 22.48
C ASN A 865 -18.23 21.50 20.96
N ASP A 866 -17.17 21.14 20.24
CA ASP A 866 -17.08 21.28 18.78
C ASP A 866 -16.74 19.95 18.11
N GLN A 867 -16.98 19.88 16.82
CA GLN A 867 -16.79 18.70 15.99
C GLN A 867 -15.72 19.01 14.95
N PHE A 868 -14.60 18.30 14.99
CA PHE A 868 -13.53 18.50 14.02
C PHE A 868 -13.73 17.60 12.80
N GLY A 869 -13.51 18.17 11.62
CA GLY A 869 -13.58 17.46 10.34
C GLY A 869 -12.34 16.62 10.06
N ALA A 870 -12.41 15.81 9.01
CA ALA A 870 -11.28 14.99 8.56
C ALA A 870 -10.07 15.83 8.14
N LEU A 871 -10.28 16.92 7.38
CA LEU A 871 -9.30 17.97 7.16
C LEU A 871 -9.76 19.24 7.88
N TRP A 872 -8.90 19.83 8.72
CA TRP A 872 -9.22 21.01 9.51
C TRP A 872 -8.24 22.15 9.26
N LEU A 873 -8.75 23.29 8.79
CA LEU A 873 -7.98 24.54 8.71
C LEU A 873 -8.46 25.45 9.86
N PHE A 874 -7.58 25.71 10.82
CA PHE A 874 -7.93 26.43 12.04
C PHE A 874 -7.08 27.68 12.23
N ALA A 875 -7.65 28.84 11.90
CA ALA A 875 -7.00 30.13 12.07
C ALA A 875 -7.37 30.71 13.45
N GLU A 876 -6.52 30.49 14.45
CA GLU A 876 -6.74 30.89 15.85
C GLU A 876 -6.05 32.20 16.19
N THR A 877 -4.72 32.20 16.22
CA THR A 877 -3.94 33.35 16.72
C THR A 877 -3.70 34.40 15.64
N SER A 878 -3.54 33.96 14.39
CA SER A 878 -3.37 34.80 13.21
C SER A 878 -4.15 34.27 12.01
N ASP A 879 -4.36 35.13 11.00
CA ASP A 879 -4.86 34.70 9.69
C ASP A 879 -3.91 33.66 9.08
N ILE A 880 -4.48 32.68 8.36
CA ILE A 880 -3.73 31.83 7.43
C ILE A 880 -3.80 32.52 6.07
N ALA A 881 -2.80 33.35 5.78
CA ALA A 881 -2.75 34.17 4.56
C ALA A 881 -1.79 33.62 3.49
N ALA A 882 -0.89 32.73 3.86
CA ALA A 882 -0.03 32.03 2.92
C ALA A 882 -0.81 30.88 2.24
N PRO A 883 -0.46 30.51 0.99
CA PRO A 883 -1.18 29.48 0.26
C PRO A 883 -1.20 28.13 0.99
N VAL A 884 -2.41 27.62 1.22
CA VAL A 884 -2.65 26.22 1.59
C VAL A 884 -3.23 25.51 0.37
N VAL A 885 -2.49 24.55 -0.17
CA VAL A 885 -2.86 23.83 -1.40
C VAL A 885 -3.14 22.38 -1.07
N VAL A 886 -4.40 21.99 -1.24
CA VAL A 886 -4.94 20.65 -1.03
C VAL A 886 -5.20 20.03 -2.40
N ARG A 887 -4.53 18.91 -2.69
CA ARG A 887 -4.68 18.20 -3.97
C ARG A 887 -4.90 16.72 -3.78
N ASP A 888 -5.71 16.10 -4.64
CA ASP A 888 -5.91 14.65 -4.69
C ASP A 888 -6.26 14.04 -3.32
N LEU A 889 -7.08 14.72 -2.52
CA LEU A 889 -7.44 14.27 -1.17
C LEU A 889 -8.65 13.33 -1.23
N LEU A 890 -8.53 12.14 -0.64
CA LEU A 890 -9.65 11.23 -0.46
C LEU A 890 -10.07 11.23 1.01
N ILE A 891 -11.35 11.53 1.27
CA ILE A 891 -11.97 11.47 2.59
C ILE A 891 -13.09 10.45 2.54
N GLN A 892 -13.00 9.42 3.38
CA GLN A 892 -13.97 8.33 3.44
C GLN A 892 -14.53 8.24 4.86
N ASP A 893 -15.85 8.30 4.95
CA ASP A 893 -16.62 8.00 6.15
C ASP A 893 -16.19 8.84 7.37
N SER A 894 -15.92 10.15 7.18
CA SER A 894 -15.45 11.00 8.28
C SER A 894 -16.45 11.06 9.45
N THR A 895 -15.95 11.15 10.68
CA THR A 895 -16.77 11.16 11.91
C THR A 895 -17.81 12.27 11.89
N TYR A 896 -17.38 13.46 11.46
CA TYR A 896 -18.22 14.64 11.34
C TYR A 896 -18.08 15.24 9.93
N GLN A 897 -17.38 16.36 9.79
CA GLN A 897 -17.23 17.04 8.51
C GLN A 897 -16.15 16.37 7.65
N GLY A 898 -16.24 16.52 6.33
CA GLY A 898 -15.13 16.21 5.45
C GLY A 898 -14.02 17.26 5.60
N VAL A 899 -14.28 18.48 5.12
CA VAL A 899 -13.40 19.64 5.34
C VAL A 899 -14.06 20.61 6.31
N TYR A 900 -13.34 21.00 7.35
CA TYR A 900 -13.76 22.00 8.33
C TYR A 900 -12.82 23.21 8.29
N ILE A 901 -13.36 24.41 8.12
CA ILE A 901 -12.60 25.66 8.25
C ILE A 901 -13.21 26.50 9.36
N SER A 902 -12.45 26.79 10.40
CA SER A 902 -12.95 27.51 11.58
C SER A 902 -11.89 28.38 12.25
N GLY A 903 -12.31 29.07 13.29
CA GLY A 903 -11.47 29.97 14.08
C GLY A 903 -11.88 31.44 13.99
N PRO A 904 -11.41 32.28 14.94
CA PRO A 904 -11.71 33.71 14.97
C PRO A 904 -10.95 34.53 13.92
N ARG A 905 -9.97 33.94 13.23
CA ARG A 905 -9.16 34.57 12.17
C ARG A 905 -9.49 34.00 10.81
N ARG A 906 -9.04 34.64 9.74
CA ARG A 906 -9.42 34.29 8.36
C ARG A 906 -8.50 33.25 7.76
N VAL A 907 -9.04 32.44 6.85
CA VAL A 907 -8.27 31.59 5.93
C VAL A 907 -8.40 32.16 4.53
N VAL A 908 -7.28 32.59 3.93
CA VAL A 908 -7.28 33.34 2.67
C VAL A 908 -6.53 32.56 1.59
N GLY A 909 -7.17 32.40 0.44
CA GLY A 909 -6.57 31.78 -0.73
C GLY A 909 -6.31 30.27 -0.60
N ALA A 910 -7.09 29.56 0.22
CA ALA A 910 -7.01 28.10 0.27
C ALA A 910 -7.43 27.50 -1.08
N GLN A 911 -6.73 26.48 -1.56
CA GLN A 911 -6.99 25.86 -2.85
C GLN A 911 -7.27 24.37 -2.66
N PHE A 912 -8.39 23.91 -3.19
CA PHE A 912 -8.79 22.52 -3.18
C PHE A 912 -8.98 22.05 -4.63
N ASP A 913 -8.23 21.02 -5.02
CA ASP A 913 -8.31 20.43 -6.35
C ASP A 913 -8.29 18.89 -6.28
N GLY A 914 -9.30 18.23 -6.80
CA GLY A 914 -9.39 16.76 -6.79
C GLY A 914 -9.67 16.20 -5.38
N VAL A 915 -10.56 16.86 -4.63
CA VAL A 915 -10.95 16.42 -3.29
C VAL A 915 -12.22 15.58 -3.37
N SER A 916 -12.17 14.31 -2.94
CA SER A 916 -13.33 13.43 -2.90
C SER A 916 -13.74 13.16 -1.46
N ILE A 917 -15.00 13.42 -1.14
CA ILE A 917 -15.59 13.24 0.19
C ILE A 917 -16.77 12.28 0.07
N VAL A 918 -16.67 11.14 0.72
CA VAL A 918 -17.68 10.07 0.67
C VAL A 918 -18.13 9.75 2.09
N GLY A 919 -19.41 9.91 2.40
CA GLY A 919 -19.99 9.45 3.67
C GLY A 919 -19.67 10.32 4.88
N ALA A 920 -19.57 11.65 4.74
CA ALA A 920 -19.33 12.51 5.90
C ALA A 920 -20.48 12.43 6.93
N GLY A 921 -20.15 12.21 8.20
CA GLY A 921 -21.14 12.09 9.29
C GLY A 921 -21.96 13.36 9.56
N THR A 922 -21.48 14.53 9.11
CA THR A 922 -22.25 15.78 9.08
C THR A 922 -22.22 16.42 7.68
N TRP A 923 -21.40 17.44 7.46
CA TRP A 923 -21.30 18.16 6.19
C TRP A 923 -20.10 17.70 5.38
N GLY A 924 -20.21 17.69 4.05
CA GLY A 924 -19.04 17.48 3.20
C GLY A 924 -17.99 18.57 3.44
N LEU A 925 -18.43 19.83 3.31
CA LEU A 925 -17.64 21.03 3.54
C LEU A 925 -18.35 21.90 4.58
N GLN A 926 -17.66 22.35 5.63
CA GLN A 926 -18.20 23.31 6.60
C GLN A 926 -17.22 24.45 6.87
N PHE A 927 -17.62 25.68 6.54
CA PHE A 927 -16.78 26.88 6.64
C PHE A 927 -17.41 27.88 7.62
N ARG A 928 -16.92 27.88 8.86
CA ARG A 928 -17.33 28.79 9.94
C ARG A 928 -16.44 30.03 10.07
N SER A 929 -15.27 30.02 9.45
CA SER A 929 -14.42 31.21 9.31
C SER A 929 -14.62 31.87 7.94
N GLY A 930 -14.53 33.20 7.88
CA GLY A 930 -14.46 33.95 6.64
C GLY A 930 -13.10 33.86 5.93
N GLY A 931 -12.99 34.55 4.80
CA GLY A 931 -11.79 34.57 3.95
C GLY A 931 -12.10 34.14 2.52
N SER A 932 -11.21 33.40 1.88
CA SER A 932 -11.42 32.94 0.50
C SER A 932 -10.85 31.55 0.23
N ALA A 933 -11.55 30.79 -0.62
CA ALA A 933 -11.10 29.50 -1.11
C ALA A 933 -11.48 29.26 -2.58
N THR A 934 -10.67 28.50 -3.29
CA THR A 934 -10.95 28.00 -4.64
C THR A 934 -11.21 26.50 -4.58
N LEU A 935 -12.32 26.05 -5.16
CA LEU A 935 -12.71 24.64 -5.23
C LEU A 935 -12.73 24.20 -6.70
N SER A 936 -11.97 23.18 -7.06
CA SER A 936 -12.00 22.54 -8.39
C SER A 936 -12.01 21.02 -8.21
N ASN A 937 -12.74 20.30 -9.06
CA ASN A 937 -12.83 18.84 -9.00
C ASN A 937 -13.15 18.31 -7.58
N VAL A 938 -13.95 19.05 -6.80
CA VAL A 938 -14.35 18.65 -5.45
C VAL A 938 -15.69 17.92 -5.53
N THR A 939 -15.72 16.66 -5.10
CA THR A 939 -16.92 15.81 -5.12
C THR A 939 -17.35 15.46 -3.71
N VAL A 940 -18.61 15.72 -3.37
CA VAL A 940 -19.22 15.28 -2.10
C VAL A 940 -20.33 14.28 -2.39
N SER A 941 -20.33 13.14 -1.68
CA SER A 941 -21.40 12.15 -1.77
C SER A 941 -21.71 11.57 -0.39
N GLY A 942 -22.99 11.31 -0.10
CA GLY A 942 -23.42 10.65 1.14
C GLY A 942 -23.16 11.44 2.44
N ALA A 943 -23.00 12.76 2.38
CA ALA A 943 -22.89 13.59 3.58
C ALA A 943 -24.25 13.71 4.28
N ALA A 944 -24.30 13.46 5.59
CA ALA A 944 -25.57 13.30 6.32
C ALA A 944 -26.39 14.59 6.50
N GLN A 945 -25.74 15.75 6.57
CA GLN A 945 -26.39 17.06 6.75
C GLN A 945 -26.38 17.91 5.47
N GLY A 946 -25.54 17.58 4.50
CA GLY A 946 -25.49 18.23 3.19
C GLY A 946 -24.07 18.40 2.66
N GLY A 947 -23.98 18.90 1.42
CA GLY A 947 -22.72 19.01 0.72
C GLY A 947 -21.81 20.14 1.21
N LEU A 948 -22.38 21.33 1.44
CA LEU A 948 -21.67 22.55 1.87
C LEU A 948 -22.51 23.34 2.88
N ASP A 949 -21.89 23.74 3.98
CA ASP A 949 -22.37 24.72 4.94
C ASP A 949 -21.34 25.85 5.09
N ASN A 950 -21.73 27.10 4.78
CA ASN A 950 -20.81 28.25 4.77
C ASN A 950 -21.34 29.45 5.59
N PRO A 951 -21.58 29.28 6.91
CA PRO A 951 -22.09 30.35 7.75
C PRO A 951 -21.03 31.42 8.05
N GLY A 952 -19.74 31.10 7.88
CA GLY A 952 -18.62 32.03 8.10
C GLY A 952 -18.47 33.09 7.01
N GLY A 953 -19.25 33.00 5.91
CA GLY A 953 -19.18 33.95 4.81
C GLY A 953 -17.87 33.84 4.02
N MET A 954 -17.32 32.62 3.86
CA MET A 954 -16.15 32.40 3.03
C MET A 954 -16.48 32.68 1.56
N THR A 955 -15.67 33.51 0.89
CA THR A 955 -15.80 33.75 -0.54
C THR A 955 -15.27 32.54 -1.30
N LEU A 956 -16.14 31.86 -2.05
CA LEU A 956 -15.79 30.66 -2.81
C LEU A 956 -15.68 30.97 -4.30
N THR A 957 -14.53 30.63 -4.88
CA THR A 957 -14.33 30.58 -6.33
C THR A 957 -14.50 29.13 -6.78
N LEU A 958 -15.54 28.86 -7.56
CA LEU A 958 -15.83 27.52 -8.06
C LEU A 958 -15.21 27.34 -9.46
N GLY A 959 -14.20 26.48 -9.55
CA GLY A 959 -13.68 25.96 -10.82
C GLY A 959 -14.54 24.82 -11.38
N ALA A 960 -14.04 24.17 -12.43
CA ALA A 960 -14.73 23.04 -13.06
C ALA A 960 -14.72 21.77 -12.19
N GLY A 961 -15.62 20.83 -12.47
CA GLY A 961 -15.59 19.47 -11.90
C GLY A 961 -16.15 19.32 -10.49
N ASN A 962 -16.66 20.38 -9.87
CA ASN A 962 -17.29 20.29 -8.55
C ASN A 962 -18.67 19.61 -8.63
N SER A 963 -19.03 18.80 -7.63
CA SER A 963 -20.36 18.17 -7.54
C SER A 963 -20.75 17.80 -6.11
N GLY A 964 -22.06 17.76 -5.84
CA GLY A 964 -22.62 17.33 -4.56
C GLY A 964 -22.88 18.45 -3.54
N PHE A 965 -22.74 19.72 -3.93
CA PHE A 965 -23.06 20.89 -3.10
C PHE A 965 -23.39 22.13 -3.93
#